data_AF-A0A2V6FU02-F1
#
_entry.id   AF-A0A2V6FU02-F1
#
_cell.length_a   1.000
_cell.length_b   1.000
_cell.length_c   1.000
_cell.angle_alpha   90.00
_cell.angle_beta   90.00
_cell.angle_gamma   90.00
#
_symmetry.space_group_name_H-M   'P 1'
#
loop_
_entity.id
_entity.type
_entity.pdbx_description
1 polymer ?
#
loop_
_entity_poly.entity_id
_entity_poly.type
_entity_poly.pdbx_seq_one_letter_code
_entity_poly.pdbx_strand_id
1 'polypeptide(L)'
;MEIAIHLEGAILIAEDVDLPMARSNPSEQLGWQRNPVFEFFASLKLAVVLLGVLIVAAIAGTIWESSFDAKVARAYVYGAPWFNFWLVLLVVNLAASALSRWPWKKYHLAFLITHLGIITLLAGSLIGRVFGTEGTITLFKGEPPTNRLLVNERQLRVHDVDGIIKGYAAEFLHHPPNPQHPRDLGTLASGARLQIVEYAAAVAANLNPKPLAEGGAPAVHFIISTAMMNQRLENWLLADDPEHGKFSMGLANIELKHGTAELGRDGAPRRPSSTSKNEEIDLEESIFAFSKAPDEQIGHVRKGGSTGAKIRLEPPEHGSKGRVLVSLGENETSFDVAENLGREVKIDNLPFTLKIEDYWPDFRIENGKPRSVTDQANNPAVLVTISGKAVPASAPTTENPHGEMPTTSGPAAMPPTGAETPNRLTLFVADDGAITYQLASRKAGKSSGKIDINPATAGLPTGWADWQLKIDKVLPHAEAQTDFTPVNAENIPSAADLPDGLRVRLEQNGRTIEQWVAAGWQVTIPTTPNPTMIAYGWKIVPLPIGLELLDFEVKRNEGSDTPASFKSTLRVTSAEGASATGSCWMNHPFSFPGSALHTWTGQTYKISQASWNPENLDQSTVQILRDPGWLLKWIGSLLVVIGVFMMFYLQPYRKQTEGEPILPIAKVEEQTRETSLVSAER
;
A
#
# COMPACT_ATOMS: atom_id res chain seq x y z
N MET A 1 -9.12 39.69 57.45
CA MET A 1 -8.16 38.68 57.94
C MET A 1 -7.74 37.89 56.70
N GLU A 2 -6.94 38.45 55.77
CA GLU A 2 -5.57 38.97 55.93
C GLU A 2 -4.74 37.89 56.65
N ILE A 3 -3.74 37.26 56.04
CA ILE A 3 -2.45 37.81 55.57
C ILE A 3 -1.86 36.78 54.58
N ALA A 4 -1.66 37.15 53.31
CA ALA A 4 -0.40 37.56 52.69
C ALA A 4 0.60 36.42 52.40
N ILE A 5 0.82 36.27 51.09
CA ILE A 5 1.84 35.51 50.39
C ILE A 5 3.18 36.18 50.62
N HIS A 6 4.21 35.42 51.03
CA HIS A 6 5.61 35.81 50.87
C HIS A 6 6.37 34.69 50.18
N LEU A 7 6.64 34.89 48.89
CA LEU A 7 7.71 34.19 48.18
C LEU A 7 9.04 34.76 48.70
N GLU A 8 9.91 33.89 49.20
CA GLU A 8 11.35 34.11 49.17
C GLU A 8 11.97 33.04 48.28
N GLY A 9 12.55 33.50 47.17
CA GLY A 9 13.35 32.67 46.28
C GLY A 9 14.70 32.37 46.91
N ALA A 10 14.98 31.09 47.11
CA ALA A 10 16.33 30.59 47.27
C ALA A 10 16.66 29.76 46.03
N ILE A 11 17.25 30.43 45.04
CA ILE A 11 18.03 29.80 43.97
C ILE A 11 19.27 29.23 44.68
N LEU A 12 19.18 27.98 45.12
CA LEU A 12 20.36 27.19 45.46
C LEU A 12 20.89 26.59 44.17
N ILE A 13 21.86 27.31 43.59
CA ILE A 13 22.79 26.78 42.61
C ILE A 13 23.37 25.51 43.22
N ALA A 14 23.11 24.37 42.57
CA ALA A 14 23.75 23.11 42.88
C ALA A 14 25.21 23.18 42.45
N GLU A 15 26.00 23.93 43.21
CA GLU A 15 27.45 23.91 43.21
C GLU A 15 27.89 22.62 43.93
N ASP A 16 28.72 21.83 43.27
CA ASP A 16 29.37 20.61 43.78
C ASP A 16 28.47 19.51 44.36
N VAL A 17 27.85 18.75 43.46
CA VAL A 17 27.60 17.32 43.73
C VAL A 17 28.71 16.51 43.04
N ASP A 18 29.91 16.60 43.60
CA ASP A 18 30.96 15.59 43.39
C ASP A 18 30.54 14.33 44.17
N LEU A 19 29.79 13.46 43.49
CA LEU A 19 29.59 12.09 43.94
C LEU A 19 30.97 11.46 44.15
N PRO A 20 31.23 10.78 45.28
CA PRO A 20 32.53 10.18 45.55
C PRO A 20 32.72 9.00 44.57
N MET A 21 33.27 9.29 43.39
CA MET A 21 34.02 8.30 42.64
C MET A 21 35.10 7.80 43.59
N ALA A 22 35.03 6.52 43.95
CA ALA A 22 35.98 5.85 44.81
C ALA A 22 37.40 6.31 44.43
N ARG A 23 38.01 7.11 45.31
CA ARG A 23 39.39 7.58 45.16
C ARG A 23 40.28 6.34 45.14
N SER A 24 40.58 5.85 43.94
CA SER A 24 41.70 4.95 43.74
C SER A 24 42.98 5.74 44.04
N ASN A 25 43.93 5.12 44.73
CA ASN A 25 45.19 5.77 45.07
C ASN A 25 45.83 6.36 43.79
N PRO A 26 46.28 7.63 43.80
CA PRO A 26 46.90 8.27 42.63
C PRO A 26 48.14 7.52 42.09
N SER A 27 48.67 6.54 42.80
CA SER A 27 49.81 5.71 42.39
C SER A 27 49.45 4.56 41.43
N GLU A 28 48.17 4.24 41.20
CA GLU A 28 47.74 3.09 40.35
C GLU A 28 47.16 3.49 38.97
N GLN A 29 46.90 4.77 38.72
CA GLN A 29 46.35 5.23 37.43
C GLN A 29 47.44 5.38 36.37
N LEU A 30 47.22 4.78 35.19
CA LEU A 30 48.12 4.91 34.04
C LEU A 30 48.07 6.34 33.46
N GLY A 31 49.20 6.83 32.93
CA GLY A 31 49.32 8.21 32.45
C GLY A 31 48.31 8.64 31.37
N TRP A 32 47.78 7.70 30.58
CA TRP A 32 46.74 7.99 29.58
C TRP A 32 45.36 8.23 30.20
N GLN A 33 45.08 7.70 31.39
CA GLN A 33 43.80 7.89 32.09
C GLN A 33 43.64 9.30 32.64
N ARG A 34 44.76 10.01 32.87
CA ARG A 34 44.83 11.40 33.33
C ARG A 34 44.76 12.43 32.20
N ASN A 35 44.60 11.97 30.95
CA ASN A 35 44.48 12.89 29.83
C ASN A 35 43.11 13.59 29.92
N PRO A 36 43.06 14.94 29.97
CA PRO A 36 41.80 15.67 30.11
C PRO A 36 40.80 15.38 28.98
N VAL A 37 41.30 15.04 27.79
CA VAL A 37 40.47 14.63 26.66
C VAL A 37 39.81 13.28 26.95
N PHE A 38 40.55 12.32 27.50
CA PHE A 38 40.01 11.01 27.86
C PHE A 38 38.99 11.13 29.00
N GLU A 39 39.28 11.93 30.03
CA GLU A 39 38.35 12.19 31.14
C GLU A 39 37.05 12.84 30.66
N PHE A 40 37.13 13.79 29.72
CA PHE A 40 35.95 14.40 29.11
C PHE A 40 35.06 13.35 28.42
N PHE A 41 35.65 12.51 27.56
CA PHE A 41 34.92 11.44 26.87
C PHE A 41 34.43 10.35 27.83
N ALA A 42 35.09 10.10 28.96
CA ALA A 42 34.65 9.12 29.96
C ALA A 42 33.60 9.67 30.96
N SER A 43 33.26 10.96 30.89
CA SER A 43 32.45 11.63 31.91
C SER A 43 30.96 11.26 31.89
N LEU A 44 30.37 11.17 33.09
CA LEU A 44 28.93 10.96 33.26
C LEU A 44 28.10 12.17 32.79
N LYS A 45 28.62 13.39 32.98
CA LYS A 45 27.97 14.64 32.53
C LYS A 45 27.76 14.62 31.01
N LEU A 46 28.78 14.24 30.25
CA LEU A 46 28.67 14.06 28.81
C LEU A 46 27.64 12.98 28.46
N ALA A 47 27.66 11.83 29.12
CA ALA A 47 26.71 10.74 28.87
C ALA A 47 25.25 11.18 29.03
N VAL A 48 24.93 11.93 30.10
CA VAL A 48 23.57 12.45 30.35
C VAL A 48 23.13 13.42 29.25
N VAL A 49 24.01 14.31 28.81
CA VAL A 49 23.72 15.24 27.70
C VAL A 49 23.50 14.48 26.39
N LEU A 50 24.38 13.53 26.05
CA LEU A 50 24.27 12.71 24.85
C LEU A 50 22.94 11.96 24.82
N LEU A 51 22.57 11.29 25.92
CA LEU A 51 21.31 10.58 26.04
C LEU A 51 20.11 11.52 25.98
N GLY A 52 20.15 12.66 26.65
CA GLY A 52 19.07 13.65 26.61
C GLY A 52 18.81 14.16 25.19
N VAL A 53 19.85 14.51 24.44
CA VAL A 53 19.73 14.95 23.05
C VAL A 53 19.19 13.84 22.16
N LEU A 54 19.71 12.61 22.30
CA LEU A 54 19.24 11.46 21.50
C LEU A 54 17.79 11.08 21.81
N ILE A 55 17.34 11.21 23.07
CA ILE A 55 15.94 10.99 23.46
C ILE A 55 15.04 12.04 22.83
N VAL A 56 15.38 13.33 22.93
CA VAL A 56 14.59 14.42 22.32
C VAL A 56 14.54 14.25 20.80
N ALA A 57 15.68 13.90 20.18
CA ALA A 57 15.76 13.61 18.76
C ALA A 57 14.87 12.41 18.36
N ALA A 58 14.89 11.32 19.12
CA ALA A 58 14.05 10.14 18.86
C ALA A 58 12.55 10.48 19.02
N ILE A 59 12.17 11.24 20.06
CA ILE A 59 10.80 11.72 20.24
C ILE A 59 10.36 12.57 19.04
N ALA A 60 11.19 13.53 18.61
CA ALA A 60 10.90 14.35 17.44
C ALA A 60 10.80 13.51 16.15
N GLY A 61 11.67 12.52 15.98
CA GLY A 61 11.62 11.56 14.87
C GLY A 61 10.31 10.78 14.83
N THR A 62 9.85 10.27 15.97
CA THR A 62 8.57 9.57 16.09
C THR A 62 7.38 10.48 15.79
N ILE A 63 7.40 11.74 16.23
CA ILE A 63 6.35 12.73 15.90
C ILE A 63 6.32 13.00 14.39
N TRP A 64 7.48 13.11 13.75
CA TRP A 64 7.53 13.30 12.30
C TRP A 64 7.06 12.08 11.51
N GLU A 65 7.38 10.88 11.98
CA GLU A 65 6.91 9.64 11.38
C GLU A 65 5.38 9.54 11.43
N SER A 66 4.77 9.91 12.57
CA SER A 66 3.31 9.88 12.73
C SER A 66 2.58 11.04 12.04
N SER A 67 3.23 12.21 11.90
CA SER A 67 2.59 13.40 11.31
C SER A 67 2.75 13.51 9.80
N PHE A 68 3.86 13.00 9.25
CA PHE A 68 4.19 13.10 7.83
C PHE A 68 4.28 11.72 7.20
N ASP A 69 5.44 11.07 7.34
CA ASP A 69 5.71 9.74 6.80
C ASP A 69 7.00 9.17 7.40
N ALA A 70 7.09 7.84 7.48
CA ALA A 70 8.28 7.13 7.96
C ALA A 70 9.54 7.47 7.13
N LYS A 71 9.37 7.73 5.82
CA LYS A 71 10.46 8.14 4.93
C LYS A 71 11.03 9.50 5.33
N VAL A 72 10.18 10.44 5.72
CA VAL A 72 10.59 11.78 6.17
C VAL A 72 11.37 11.67 7.49
N ALA A 73 10.85 10.95 8.47
CA ALA A 73 11.54 10.74 9.75
C ALA A 73 12.91 10.06 9.56
N ARG A 74 12.97 9.05 8.69
CA ARG A 74 14.24 8.40 8.32
C ARG A 74 15.21 9.37 7.68
N ALA A 75 14.79 10.23 6.75
CA ALA A 75 15.71 11.14 6.08
C ALA A 75 16.25 12.24 7.02
N TYR A 76 15.37 12.85 7.82
CA TYR A 76 15.72 14.05 8.58
C TYR A 76 16.27 13.79 9.99
N VAL A 77 15.91 12.66 10.61
CA VAL A 77 16.34 12.32 11.98
C VAL A 77 17.26 11.12 11.95
N TYR A 78 16.71 9.91 11.79
CA TYR A 78 17.48 8.68 11.98
C TYR A 78 18.61 8.51 10.96
N GLY A 79 18.40 9.04 9.76
CA GLY A 79 19.31 8.97 8.63
C GLY A 79 20.38 10.05 8.64
N ALA A 80 20.12 11.16 9.31
CA ALA A 80 20.83 12.41 9.09
C ALA A 80 22.24 12.41 9.69
N PRO A 81 23.21 13.12 9.07
CA PRO A 81 24.59 13.18 9.54
C PRO A 81 24.72 13.67 10.99
N TRP A 82 23.88 14.63 11.40
CA TRP A 82 23.90 15.16 12.76
C TRP A 82 23.53 14.08 13.79
N PHE A 83 22.47 13.30 13.55
CA PHE A 83 22.03 12.25 14.46
C PHE A 83 23.06 11.12 14.54
N ASN A 84 23.64 10.74 13.39
CA ASN A 84 24.72 9.77 13.33
C ASN A 84 25.96 10.24 14.12
N PHE A 85 26.30 11.54 14.06
CA PHE A 85 27.39 12.11 14.85
C PHE A 85 27.14 11.95 16.36
N TRP A 86 25.93 12.25 16.83
CA TRP A 86 25.55 12.03 18.24
C TRP A 86 25.61 10.55 18.66
N LEU A 87 25.18 9.63 17.78
CA LEU A 87 25.31 8.19 18.03
C LEU A 87 26.77 7.75 18.13
N VAL A 88 27.64 8.25 17.25
CA VAL A 88 29.08 7.96 17.31
C VAL A 88 29.70 8.50 18.60
N LEU A 89 29.35 9.72 19.00
CA LEU A 89 29.79 10.28 20.28
C LEU A 89 29.33 9.45 21.48
N LEU A 90 28.10 8.92 21.45
CA LEU A 90 27.61 7.99 22.47
C LEU A 90 28.47 6.73 22.54
N VAL A 91 28.80 6.11 21.40
CA VAL A 91 29.66 4.92 21.37
C VAL A 91 31.05 5.22 21.94
N VAL A 92 31.65 6.35 21.55
CA VAL A 92 32.96 6.79 22.08
C VAL A 92 32.90 7.01 23.59
N ASN A 93 31.85 7.66 24.09
CA ASN A 93 31.65 7.90 25.52
C ASN A 93 31.48 6.59 26.31
N LEU A 94 30.65 5.66 25.82
CA LEU A 94 30.46 4.35 26.45
C LEU A 94 31.77 3.54 26.49
N ALA A 95 32.55 3.56 25.40
CA ALA A 95 33.85 2.89 25.34
C ALA A 95 34.86 3.53 26.30
N ALA A 96 34.97 4.86 26.34
CA ALA A 96 35.85 5.58 27.25
C ALA A 96 35.46 5.34 28.73
N SER A 97 34.16 5.34 29.05
CA SER A 97 33.66 5.03 30.41
C SER A 97 33.97 3.59 30.83
N ALA A 98 33.95 2.63 29.90
CA ALA A 98 34.37 1.27 30.16
C ALA A 98 35.88 1.15 30.41
N LEU A 99 36.69 1.85 29.62
CA LEU A 99 38.15 1.84 29.71
C LEU A 99 38.68 2.62 30.92
N SER A 100 37.96 3.65 31.42
CA SER A 100 38.40 4.44 32.56
C SER A 100 38.50 3.63 33.86
N ARG A 101 37.83 2.48 33.93
CA ARG A 101 37.84 1.55 35.06
C ARG A 101 38.93 0.47 34.96
N TRP A 102 39.86 0.61 34.01
CA TRP A 102 41.00 -0.29 33.87
C TRP A 102 42.02 -0.07 35.00
N PRO A 103 42.61 -1.13 35.60
CA PRO A 103 42.42 -2.56 35.31
C PRO A 103 41.08 -3.08 35.87
N TRP A 104 40.36 -3.84 35.04
CA TRP A 104 39.04 -4.34 35.39
C TRP A 104 39.10 -5.39 36.50
N LYS A 105 38.28 -5.22 37.52
CA LYS A 105 38.12 -6.17 38.63
C LYS A 105 36.80 -6.91 38.48
N LYS A 106 36.66 -8.06 39.16
CA LYS A 106 35.46 -8.93 39.04
C LYS A 106 34.14 -8.19 39.30
N TYR A 107 34.13 -7.20 40.19
CA TYR A 107 32.92 -6.42 40.49
C TYR A 107 32.55 -5.40 39.38
N HIS A 108 33.44 -5.08 38.44
CA HIS A 108 33.10 -4.29 37.24
C HIS A 108 32.42 -5.12 36.15
N LEU A 109 32.35 -6.44 36.28
CA LEU A 109 31.94 -7.34 35.21
C LEU A 109 30.53 -7.05 34.69
N ALA A 110 29.55 -6.86 35.58
CA ALA A 110 28.17 -6.55 35.19
C ALA A 110 28.10 -5.25 34.36
N PHE A 111 28.76 -4.19 34.85
CA PHE A 111 28.87 -2.90 34.18
C PHE A 111 29.52 -3.03 32.79
N LEU A 112 30.64 -3.77 32.69
CA LEU A 112 31.39 -3.99 31.44
C LEU A 112 30.57 -4.78 30.41
N ILE A 113 29.86 -5.82 30.86
CA ILE A 113 28.99 -6.63 30.01
C ILE A 113 27.86 -5.78 29.43
N THR A 114 27.21 -4.93 30.24
CA THR A 114 26.15 -4.04 29.76
C THR A 114 26.67 -3.06 28.70
N HIS A 115 27.83 -2.43 28.93
CA HIS A 115 28.42 -1.49 27.97
C HIS A 115 28.84 -2.17 26.67
N LEU A 116 29.48 -3.34 26.77
CA LEU A 116 29.82 -4.15 25.61
C LEU A 116 28.57 -4.54 24.83
N GLY A 117 27.47 -4.89 25.51
CA GLY A 117 26.20 -5.21 24.88
C GLY A 117 25.63 -4.06 24.06
N ILE A 118 25.58 -2.85 24.63
CA ILE A 118 25.09 -1.65 23.93
C ILE A 118 25.98 -1.33 22.72
N ILE A 119 27.30 -1.33 22.88
CA ILE A 119 28.24 -1.05 21.79
C ILE A 119 28.09 -2.09 20.66
N THR A 120 27.97 -3.38 21.01
CA THR A 120 27.79 -4.47 20.04
C THR A 120 26.47 -4.32 19.29
N LEU A 121 25.38 -3.96 19.97
CA LEU A 121 24.08 -3.73 19.36
C LEU A 121 24.12 -2.55 18.37
N LEU A 122 24.73 -1.43 18.78
CA LEU A 122 24.89 -0.24 17.92
C LEU A 122 25.75 -0.55 16.69
N ALA A 123 26.87 -1.28 16.85
CA ALA A 123 27.71 -1.71 15.75
C ALA A 123 26.94 -2.63 14.78
N GLY A 124 26.17 -3.58 15.30
CA GLY A 124 25.29 -4.44 14.49
C GLY A 124 24.25 -3.63 13.72
N SER A 125 23.63 -2.63 14.36
CA SER A 125 22.69 -1.72 13.69
C SER A 125 23.33 -0.96 12.53
N LEU A 126 24.54 -0.42 12.73
CA LEU A 126 25.29 0.28 11.69
C LEU A 126 25.65 -0.64 10.51
N ILE A 127 26.14 -1.85 10.79
CA ILE A 127 26.47 -2.84 9.76
C ILE A 127 25.24 -3.21 8.94
N GLY A 128 24.11 -3.49 9.59
CA GLY A 128 22.84 -3.78 8.93
C GLY A 128 22.36 -2.63 8.05
N ARG A 129 22.57 -1.39 8.48
CA ARG A 129 22.20 -0.20 7.71
C ARG A 129 23.08 0.03 6.48
N VAL A 130 24.40 -0.19 6.59
CA VAL A 130 25.35 0.09 5.50
C VAL A 130 25.37 -1.04 4.47
N PHE A 131 25.27 -2.30 4.93
CA PHE A 131 25.45 -3.48 4.09
C PHE A 131 24.17 -4.31 3.92
N GLY A 132 23.07 -3.93 4.57
CA GLY A 132 21.77 -4.60 4.39
C GLY A 132 21.16 -4.33 3.02
N THR A 133 20.27 -5.22 2.60
CA THR A 133 19.51 -5.07 1.37
C THR A 133 18.04 -5.24 1.66
N GLU A 134 17.24 -4.26 1.23
CA GLU A 134 15.80 -4.25 1.40
C GLU A 134 15.13 -3.70 0.14
N GLY A 135 14.08 -4.36 -0.32
CA GLY A 135 13.33 -3.93 -1.49
C GLY A 135 12.24 -4.92 -1.86
N THR A 136 11.60 -4.70 -3.01
CA THR A 136 10.53 -5.55 -3.53
C THR A 136 10.85 -6.10 -4.92
N ILE A 137 10.26 -7.24 -5.25
CA ILE A 137 10.27 -7.83 -6.59
C ILE A 137 8.85 -8.21 -6.94
N THR A 138 8.36 -7.74 -8.08
CA THR A 138 7.12 -8.22 -8.69
C THR A 138 7.46 -9.35 -9.65
N LEU A 139 6.74 -10.46 -9.50
CA LEU A 139 6.94 -11.71 -10.22
C LEU A 139 5.64 -12.09 -10.94
N PHE A 140 5.79 -12.69 -12.13
CA PHE A 140 4.68 -13.22 -12.91
C PHE A 140 4.86 -14.72 -13.13
N LYS A 141 3.76 -15.47 -13.06
CA LYS A 141 3.77 -16.92 -13.26
C LYS A 141 4.17 -17.25 -14.70
N GLY A 142 5.11 -18.17 -14.85
CA GLY A 142 5.64 -18.58 -16.16
C GLY A 142 6.76 -17.70 -16.71
N GLU A 143 7.12 -16.60 -16.04
CA GLU A 143 8.30 -15.82 -16.40
C GLU A 143 9.60 -16.44 -15.85
N PRO A 144 10.74 -16.24 -16.55
CA PRO A 144 12.03 -16.72 -16.08
C PRO A 144 12.47 -16.04 -14.77
N PRO A 145 13.39 -16.67 -14.00
CA PRO A 145 13.87 -16.08 -12.74
C PRO A 145 14.44 -14.67 -12.92
N THR A 146 14.04 -13.74 -12.05
CA THR A 146 14.54 -12.36 -12.02
C THR A 146 15.33 -12.08 -10.76
N ASN A 147 16.39 -11.29 -10.88
CA ASN A 147 17.23 -10.86 -9.76
C ASN A 147 17.19 -9.32 -9.56
N ARG A 148 16.20 -8.65 -10.13
CA ARG A 148 16.09 -7.18 -10.12
C ARG A 148 15.30 -6.72 -8.91
N LEU A 149 15.99 -6.29 -7.86
CA LEU A 149 15.38 -5.73 -6.65
C LEU A 149 15.04 -4.25 -6.85
N LEU A 150 13.78 -3.88 -6.69
CA LEU A 150 13.35 -2.49 -6.61
C LEU A 150 13.56 -2.00 -5.17
N VAL A 151 14.44 -1.02 -5.01
CA VAL A 151 14.72 -0.39 -3.72
C VAL A 151 13.91 0.90 -3.62
N ASN A 152 13.46 1.23 -2.41
CA ASN A 152 12.69 2.45 -2.12
C ASN A 152 13.57 3.72 -2.14
N GLU A 153 14.28 3.93 -3.24
CA GLU A 153 15.12 5.10 -3.54
C GLU A 153 14.79 5.56 -4.97
N ARG A 154 14.57 6.85 -5.18
CA ARG A 154 14.33 7.41 -6.53
C ARG A 154 15.66 7.62 -7.28
N GLN A 155 15.70 7.22 -8.55
CA GLN A 155 16.87 7.34 -9.40
C GLN A 155 16.49 7.79 -10.82
N LEU A 156 17.27 8.71 -11.37
CA LEU A 156 17.29 9.06 -12.79
C LEU A 156 18.36 8.22 -13.47
N ARG A 157 17.96 7.36 -14.41
CA ARG A 157 18.86 6.52 -15.22
C ARG A 157 19.00 7.14 -16.60
N VAL A 158 20.23 7.27 -17.06
CA VAL A 158 20.57 7.89 -18.33
C VAL A 158 21.43 6.93 -19.12
N HIS A 159 20.94 6.56 -20.30
CA HIS A 159 21.66 5.76 -21.27
C HIS A 159 22.04 6.68 -22.44
N ASP A 160 23.34 6.86 -22.62
CA ASP A 160 23.91 7.78 -23.59
C ASP A 160 24.80 7.02 -24.58
N VAL A 161 25.55 7.74 -25.43
CA VAL A 161 26.34 7.16 -26.53
C VAL A 161 27.48 6.23 -26.10
N ASP A 162 27.85 6.23 -24.82
CA ASP A 162 28.87 5.33 -24.25
C ASP A 162 28.32 3.92 -23.96
N GLY A 163 27.01 3.70 -24.08
CA GLY A 163 26.38 2.42 -23.78
C GLY A 163 26.30 2.10 -22.28
N ILE A 164 26.73 3.04 -21.42
CA ILE A 164 26.73 2.86 -19.96
C ILE A 164 25.48 3.52 -19.38
N ILE A 165 24.71 2.77 -18.61
CA ILE A 165 23.58 3.33 -17.86
C ILE A 165 24.11 4.03 -16.61
N LYS A 166 24.11 5.37 -16.63
CA LYS A 166 24.48 6.20 -15.49
C LYS A 166 23.26 6.44 -14.60
N GLY A 167 23.39 6.20 -13.32
CA GLY A 167 22.33 6.41 -12.34
C GLY A 167 22.60 7.60 -11.44
N TYR A 168 21.72 8.59 -11.43
CA TYR A 168 21.79 9.77 -10.56
C TYR A 168 20.72 9.67 -9.47
N ALA A 169 21.10 9.85 -8.21
CA ALA A 169 20.15 9.88 -7.11
C ALA A 169 19.18 11.05 -7.29
N ALA A 170 17.88 10.76 -7.34
CA ALA A 170 16.84 11.72 -7.70
C ALA A 170 15.75 11.80 -6.62
N GLU A 171 16.19 11.80 -5.36
CA GLU A 171 15.32 11.89 -4.19
C GLU A 171 15.31 13.31 -3.64
N PHE A 172 14.15 13.95 -3.71
CA PHE A 172 13.98 15.38 -3.46
C PHE A 172 13.04 15.64 -2.29
N LEU A 173 13.50 15.33 -1.07
CA LEU A 173 12.71 15.54 0.16
C LEU A 173 12.84 16.94 0.75
N HIS A 174 13.95 17.63 0.50
CA HIS A 174 14.30 18.90 1.17
C HIS A 174 14.21 20.08 0.21
N HIS A 175 14.98 20.01 -0.88
CA HIS A 175 15.20 21.11 -1.83
C HIS A 175 14.98 20.56 -3.23
N PRO A 176 13.72 20.41 -3.65
CA PRO A 176 13.44 20.03 -5.02
C PRO A 176 14.02 21.07 -5.98
N PRO A 177 14.63 20.62 -7.10
CA PRO A 177 15.10 21.53 -8.13
C PRO A 177 13.94 22.41 -8.60
N ASN A 178 14.27 23.67 -8.85
CA ASN A 178 13.36 24.64 -9.44
C ASN A 178 14.10 25.42 -10.54
N PRO A 179 13.38 26.13 -11.43
CA PRO A 179 14.01 26.84 -12.53
C PRO A 179 15.11 27.83 -12.11
N GLN A 180 15.08 28.34 -10.87
CA GLN A 180 16.11 29.24 -10.33
C GLN A 180 17.34 28.48 -9.79
N HIS A 181 17.15 27.28 -9.24
CA HIS A 181 18.20 26.44 -8.68
C HIS A 181 18.12 25.03 -9.28
N PRO A 182 18.50 24.86 -10.56
CA PRO A 182 18.53 23.56 -11.19
C PRO A 182 19.65 22.70 -10.61
N ARG A 183 19.43 21.40 -10.52
CA ARG A 183 20.45 20.44 -10.10
C ARG A 183 21.26 19.99 -11.32
N ASP A 184 22.51 20.43 -11.40
CA ASP A 184 23.43 20.02 -12.44
C ASP A 184 23.92 18.58 -12.21
N LEU A 185 23.82 17.74 -13.24
CA LEU A 185 24.28 16.36 -13.25
C LEU A 185 25.57 16.17 -14.08
N GLY A 186 26.08 17.25 -14.70
CA GLY A 186 27.31 17.26 -15.46
C GLY A 186 27.13 16.96 -16.95
N THR A 187 28.27 16.73 -17.61
CA THR A 187 28.33 16.47 -19.06
C THR A 187 28.27 14.97 -19.34
N LEU A 188 27.38 14.59 -20.23
CA LEU A 188 27.22 13.22 -20.73
C LEU A 188 28.30 12.88 -21.78
N ALA A 189 28.41 11.62 -22.18
CA ALA A 189 29.41 11.17 -23.15
C ALA A 189 29.19 11.76 -24.56
N SER A 190 27.95 12.09 -24.89
CA SER A 190 27.56 12.84 -26.09
C SER A 190 28.06 14.30 -26.06
N GLY A 191 28.53 14.80 -24.92
CA GLY A 191 28.85 16.21 -24.72
C GLY A 191 27.64 17.06 -24.33
N ALA A 192 26.45 16.46 -24.21
CA ALA A 192 25.27 17.15 -23.69
C ALA A 192 25.42 17.43 -22.18
N ARG A 193 25.11 18.64 -21.73
CA ARG A 193 25.00 18.97 -20.30
C ARG A 193 23.62 18.60 -19.80
N LEU A 194 23.55 17.77 -18.75
CA LEU A 194 22.30 17.30 -18.17
C LEU A 194 22.00 18.01 -16.84
N GLN A 195 20.78 18.51 -16.69
CA GLN A 195 20.29 19.11 -15.46
C GLN A 195 18.88 18.61 -15.13
N ILE A 196 18.53 18.58 -13.84
CA ILE A 196 17.14 18.48 -13.38
C ILE A 196 16.71 19.89 -12.99
N VAL A 197 15.73 20.44 -13.70
CA VAL A 197 15.30 21.84 -13.53
C VAL A 197 14.05 21.97 -12.68
N GLU A 198 13.24 20.91 -12.58
CA GLU A 198 11.99 20.94 -11.83
C GLU A 198 11.63 19.54 -11.32
N TYR A 199 10.98 19.48 -10.16
CA TYR A 199 10.34 18.29 -9.61
C TYR A 199 8.87 18.58 -9.35
N ALA A 200 8.00 17.65 -9.71
CA ALA A 200 6.58 17.70 -9.40
C ALA A 200 6.17 16.44 -8.65
N ALA A 201 5.44 16.60 -7.54
CA ALA A 201 4.94 15.49 -6.74
C ALA A 201 3.89 14.65 -7.48
N ALA A 202 3.24 15.23 -8.50
CA ALA A 202 2.32 14.54 -9.38
C ALA A 202 2.39 15.11 -10.81
N VAL A 203 2.42 14.22 -11.81
CA VAL A 203 2.32 14.57 -13.22
C VAL A 203 1.20 13.78 -13.88
N ALA A 204 0.39 14.46 -14.69
CA ALA A 204 -0.61 13.84 -15.54
C ALA A 204 0.02 13.45 -16.88
N ALA A 205 -0.26 12.23 -17.31
CA ALA A 205 0.04 11.75 -18.66
C ALA A 205 -1.06 12.24 -19.60
N ASN A 206 -0.71 13.04 -20.60
CA ASN A 206 -1.61 13.46 -21.65
C ASN A 206 -1.15 12.89 -22.97
N LEU A 207 -2.05 12.19 -23.65
CA LEU A 207 -1.80 11.73 -25.01
C LEU A 207 -1.70 12.94 -25.95
N ASN A 208 -0.59 13.04 -26.66
CA ASN A 208 -0.32 14.04 -27.68
C ASN A 208 0.22 13.35 -28.95
N PRO A 209 -0.66 12.75 -29.78
CA PRO A 209 -0.25 11.92 -30.89
C PRO A 209 0.53 12.72 -31.93
N LYS A 210 1.60 12.12 -32.45
CA LYS A 210 2.45 12.74 -33.46
C LYS A 210 2.06 12.23 -34.86
N PRO A 211 1.83 13.10 -35.85
CA PRO A 211 1.49 12.66 -37.20
C PRO A 211 2.65 11.92 -37.87
N LEU A 212 2.33 10.82 -38.54
CA LEU A 212 3.24 10.04 -39.38
C LEU A 212 2.88 10.18 -40.86
N ALA A 213 3.86 10.01 -41.73
CA ALA A 213 3.64 10.02 -43.18
C ALA A 213 2.94 8.75 -43.66
N GLU A 214 3.34 7.59 -43.13
CA GLU A 214 2.74 6.27 -43.38
C GLU A 214 2.85 5.44 -42.10
N GLY A 215 1.90 4.51 -41.90
CA GLY A 215 1.85 3.66 -40.71
C GLY A 215 1.34 4.36 -39.44
N GLY A 216 1.23 3.62 -38.34
CA GLY A 216 0.61 4.11 -37.11
C GLY A 216 -0.91 4.01 -37.10
N ALA A 217 -1.52 4.31 -35.97
CA ALA A 217 -2.97 4.23 -35.77
C ALA A 217 -3.63 5.59 -36.05
N PRO A 218 -4.85 5.63 -36.57
CA PRO A 218 -5.61 6.88 -36.63
C PRO A 218 -5.88 7.44 -35.24
N ALA A 219 -5.74 8.75 -35.08
CA ALA A 219 -6.05 9.45 -33.84
C ALA A 219 -7.10 10.54 -34.05
N VAL A 220 -8.01 10.71 -33.10
CA VAL A 220 -9.08 11.72 -33.14
C VAL A 220 -9.02 12.56 -31.88
N HIS A 221 -9.01 13.88 -32.04
CA HIS A 221 -9.24 14.80 -30.94
C HIS A 221 -10.73 15.14 -30.89
N PHE A 222 -11.32 15.03 -29.70
CA PHE A 222 -12.70 15.40 -29.48
C PHE A 222 -12.82 16.41 -28.36
N ILE A 223 -13.88 17.20 -28.45
CA ILE A 223 -14.30 18.16 -27.42
C ILE A 223 -15.73 17.79 -27.05
N ILE A 224 -16.00 17.59 -25.76
CA ILE A 224 -17.35 17.36 -25.25
C ILE A 224 -17.69 18.42 -24.21
N SER A 225 -18.86 19.06 -24.32
CA SER A 225 -19.24 20.18 -23.47
C SER A 225 -20.72 20.18 -23.08
N THR A 226 -21.05 20.80 -21.94
CA THR A 226 -22.43 21.07 -21.50
C THR A 226 -22.77 22.54 -21.67
N ALA A 227 -24.02 22.82 -22.08
CA ALA A 227 -24.50 24.18 -22.20
C ALA A 227 -24.97 24.74 -20.84
N MET A 228 -25.55 23.89 -19.98
CA MET A 228 -26.11 24.32 -18.71
C MET A 228 -25.05 24.47 -17.60
N MET A 229 -24.07 23.56 -17.54
CA MET A 229 -23.04 23.59 -16.48
C MET A 229 -21.73 24.25 -16.93
N ASN A 230 -21.64 24.70 -18.19
CA ASN A 230 -20.45 25.30 -18.79
C ASN A 230 -19.18 24.43 -18.59
N GLN A 231 -19.35 23.11 -18.60
CA GLN A 231 -18.25 22.16 -18.51
C GLN A 231 -17.75 21.86 -19.92
N ARG A 232 -16.43 21.75 -20.06
CA ARG A 232 -15.76 21.42 -21.31
C ARG A 232 -14.61 20.46 -21.03
N LEU A 233 -14.63 19.32 -21.70
CA LEU A 233 -13.60 18.30 -21.66
C LEU A 233 -13.08 18.09 -23.08
N GLU A 234 -11.79 17.85 -23.23
CA GLU A 234 -11.17 17.56 -24.51
C GLU A 234 -10.06 16.51 -24.32
N ASN A 235 -9.92 15.61 -25.29
CA ASN A 235 -8.91 14.56 -25.24
C ASN A 235 -8.63 13.97 -26.63
N TRP A 236 -7.48 13.33 -26.78
CA TRP A 236 -7.15 12.47 -27.91
C TRP A 236 -7.57 11.02 -27.65
N LEU A 237 -8.00 10.35 -28.71
CA LEU A 237 -8.19 8.91 -28.76
C LEU A 237 -7.36 8.31 -29.89
N LEU A 238 -6.77 7.14 -29.69
CA LEU A 238 -6.16 6.33 -30.75
C LEU A 238 -7.05 5.14 -31.10
N ALA A 239 -7.26 4.90 -32.38
CA ALA A 239 -8.09 3.80 -32.85
C ALA A 239 -7.47 2.45 -32.47
N ASP A 240 -8.28 1.60 -31.85
CA ASP A 240 -7.93 0.24 -31.41
C ASP A 240 -6.75 0.15 -30.42
N ASP A 241 -6.37 1.27 -29.81
CA ASP A 241 -5.35 1.29 -28.75
C ASP A 241 -5.97 0.86 -27.41
N PRO A 242 -5.38 -0.11 -26.69
CA PRO A 242 -5.95 -0.63 -25.45
C PRO A 242 -5.93 0.38 -24.30
N GLU A 243 -4.99 1.32 -24.28
CA GLU A 243 -4.84 2.32 -23.21
C GLU A 243 -5.54 3.64 -23.57
N HIS A 244 -5.46 4.06 -24.83
CA HIS A 244 -5.90 5.38 -25.29
C HIS A 244 -7.08 5.34 -26.27
N GLY A 245 -7.65 4.17 -26.54
CA GLY A 245 -8.82 4.03 -27.40
C GLY A 245 -10.15 4.35 -26.70
N LYS A 246 -10.14 4.57 -25.38
CA LYS A 246 -11.35 4.82 -24.58
C LYS A 246 -11.20 6.01 -23.65
N PHE A 247 -12.26 6.80 -23.54
CA PHE A 247 -12.42 7.86 -22.56
C PHE A 247 -13.66 7.58 -21.71
N SER A 248 -13.46 7.42 -20.40
CA SER A 248 -14.53 7.17 -19.44
C SER A 248 -14.95 8.45 -18.73
N MET A 249 -16.26 8.68 -18.68
CA MET A 249 -16.91 9.74 -17.90
C MET A 249 -17.71 9.12 -16.72
N GLY A 250 -17.28 7.96 -16.24
CA GLY A 250 -17.98 7.17 -15.22
C GLY A 250 -19.14 6.37 -15.80
N LEU A 251 -20.35 6.94 -15.82
CA LEU A 251 -21.55 6.25 -16.33
C LEU A 251 -21.69 6.26 -17.85
N ALA A 252 -20.80 6.95 -18.56
CA ALA A 252 -20.77 7.03 -20.01
C ALA A 252 -19.34 6.86 -20.53
N ASN A 253 -19.20 6.22 -21.69
CA ASN A 253 -17.91 5.94 -22.30
C ASN A 253 -17.87 6.37 -23.78
N ILE A 254 -16.74 6.91 -24.21
CA ILE A 254 -16.44 7.22 -25.60
C ILE A 254 -15.29 6.29 -26.03
N GLU A 255 -15.39 5.66 -27.19
CA GLU A 255 -14.38 4.75 -27.72
C GLU A 255 -14.08 5.10 -29.18
N LEU A 256 -12.84 4.91 -29.63
CA LEU A 256 -12.45 5.03 -31.03
C LEU A 256 -11.99 3.68 -31.58
N LYS A 257 -12.50 3.31 -32.75
CA LYS A 257 -12.14 2.09 -33.48
C LYS A 257 -11.79 2.38 -34.92
N HIS A 258 -10.97 1.53 -35.53
CA HIS A 258 -10.74 1.58 -36.96
C HIS A 258 -11.95 1.03 -37.75
N GLY A 259 -12.26 1.66 -38.88
CA GLY A 259 -13.29 1.20 -39.83
C GLY A 259 -14.48 2.14 -39.94
N THR A 260 -15.65 1.58 -40.28
CA THR A 260 -16.91 2.32 -40.45
C THR A 260 -18.02 1.68 -39.64
N ALA A 261 -18.88 2.50 -39.03
CA ALA A 261 -20.09 2.02 -38.37
C ALA A 261 -20.99 1.27 -39.36
N GLU A 262 -21.50 0.10 -38.97
CA GLU A 262 -22.60 -0.54 -39.69
C GLU A 262 -23.85 0.36 -39.59
N LEU A 263 -24.28 0.91 -40.73
CA LEU A 263 -25.52 1.67 -40.85
C LEU A 263 -26.71 0.71 -40.79
N GLY A 264 -27.17 0.41 -39.59
CA GLY A 264 -28.40 -0.35 -39.37
C GLY A 264 -29.61 0.37 -39.98
N ARG A 265 -30.23 -0.26 -40.98
CA ARG A 265 -31.65 -0.06 -41.27
C ARG A 265 -32.41 -0.67 -40.10
N ASP A 266 -32.93 0.13 -39.16
CA ASP A 266 -34.15 -0.21 -38.43
C ASP A 266 -34.62 0.93 -37.50
N GLY A 267 -35.91 1.27 -37.65
CA GLY A 267 -36.81 1.59 -36.54
C GLY A 267 -36.73 2.98 -35.90
N ALA A 268 -37.68 3.84 -36.27
CA ALA A 268 -38.06 5.02 -35.49
C ALA A 268 -38.35 4.68 -34.00
N PRO A 269 -38.15 5.61 -33.05
CA PRO A 269 -38.31 5.32 -31.63
C PRO A 269 -39.78 5.06 -31.28
N ARG A 270 -40.11 3.84 -30.86
CA ARG A 270 -41.37 3.57 -30.15
C ARG A 270 -41.19 3.97 -28.69
N ARG A 271 -42.02 4.93 -28.24
CA ARG A 271 -42.26 5.24 -26.82
C ARG A 271 -42.63 3.96 -26.07
N PRO A 272 -42.00 3.64 -24.92
CA PRO A 272 -42.58 2.70 -23.98
C PRO A 272 -43.82 3.35 -23.36
N SER A 273 -44.98 2.72 -23.54
CA SER A 273 -46.17 2.99 -22.75
C SER A 273 -45.92 2.58 -21.30
N SER A 274 -46.19 3.49 -20.37
CA SER A 274 -46.31 3.19 -18.95
C SER A 274 -47.43 2.16 -18.75
N THR A 275 -47.08 0.91 -18.45
CA THR A 275 -48.04 -0.12 -18.08
C THR A 275 -48.64 0.17 -16.71
N SER A 276 -49.96 0.01 -16.65
CA SER A 276 -50.80 0.10 -15.46
C SER A 276 -50.39 -0.93 -14.40
N LYS A 277 -50.36 -0.51 -13.13
CA LYS A 277 -49.94 -1.29 -11.95
C LYS A 277 -50.80 -2.53 -11.58
N ASN A 278 -51.78 -2.92 -12.39
CA ASN A 278 -52.79 -3.93 -12.01
C ASN A 278 -53.04 -5.04 -13.05
N GLU A 279 -52.12 -5.28 -13.98
CA GLU A 279 -52.24 -6.42 -14.90
C GLU A 279 -51.56 -7.68 -14.33
N GLU A 280 -52.23 -8.83 -14.45
CA GLU A 280 -51.62 -10.14 -14.20
C GLU A 280 -50.58 -10.42 -15.29
N ILE A 281 -49.33 -10.57 -14.89
CA ILE A 281 -48.21 -10.91 -15.77
C ILE A 281 -47.59 -12.24 -15.36
N ASP A 282 -46.81 -12.84 -16.25
CA ASP A 282 -45.99 -14.00 -15.88
C ASP A 282 -44.90 -13.56 -14.90
N LEU A 283 -44.91 -14.15 -13.71
CA LEU A 283 -43.91 -13.98 -12.67
C LEU A 283 -43.04 -15.24 -12.58
N GLU A 284 -41.74 -15.04 -12.41
CA GLU A 284 -40.79 -16.10 -12.10
C GLU A 284 -39.74 -15.53 -11.14
N GLU A 285 -39.60 -16.16 -9.97
CA GLU A 285 -38.67 -15.74 -8.92
C GLU A 285 -37.95 -16.96 -8.35
N SER A 286 -36.63 -16.87 -8.23
CA SER A 286 -35.82 -17.86 -7.53
C SER A 286 -35.45 -17.35 -6.15
N ILE A 287 -35.62 -18.18 -5.14
CA ILE A 287 -35.39 -17.84 -3.75
C ILE A 287 -34.43 -18.87 -3.14
N PHE A 288 -33.34 -18.37 -2.60
CA PHE A 288 -32.38 -19.12 -1.80
C PHE A 288 -32.80 -19.04 -0.33
N ALA A 289 -32.97 -20.20 0.32
CA ALA A 289 -33.37 -20.27 1.73
C ALA A 289 -32.39 -21.15 2.53
N PHE A 290 -32.13 -20.74 3.77
CA PHE A 290 -31.14 -21.38 4.65
C PHE A 290 -31.82 -21.90 5.92
N SER A 291 -31.45 -23.12 6.34
CA SER A 291 -32.02 -23.71 7.56
C SER A 291 -31.49 -23.03 8.83
N LYS A 292 -30.22 -22.59 8.83
CA LYS A 292 -29.58 -21.91 9.96
C LYS A 292 -29.89 -20.41 10.06
N ALA A 293 -30.44 -19.83 9.00
CA ALA A 293 -30.85 -18.43 8.94
C ALA A 293 -32.23 -18.35 8.26
N PRO A 294 -33.29 -18.84 8.93
CA PRO A 294 -34.62 -19.00 8.32
C PRO A 294 -35.29 -17.69 7.92
N ASP A 295 -34.82 -16.56 8.45
CA ASP A 295 -35.31 -15.22 8.12
C ASP A 295 -34.44 -14.50 7.06
N GLU A 296 -33.29 -15.07 6.66
CA GLU A 296 -32.35 -14.47 5.71
C GLU A 296 -32.45 -15.09 4.31
N GLN A 297 -33.63 -15.04 3.69
CA GLN A 297 -33.79 -15.51 2.31
C GLN A 297 -33.23 -14.52 1.28
N ILE A 298 -32.74 -15.03 0.14
CA ILE A 298 -32.24 -14.22 -0.97
C ILE A 298 -33.08 -14.50 -2.20
N GLY A 299 -33.84 -13.51 -2.67
CA GLY A 299 -34.68 -13.59 -3.86
C GLY A 299 -34.01 -13.01 -5.10
N HIS A 300 -34.29 -13.59 -6.27
CA HIS A 300 -33.90 -13.07 -7.56
C HIS A 300 -35.08 -13.17 -8.54
N VAL A 301 -35.60 -12.02 -8.96
CA VAL A 301 -36.69 -11.94 -9.94
C VAL A 301 -36.14 -12.26 -11.32
N ARG A 302 -36.55 -13.40 -11.88
CA ARG A 302 -36.20 -13.83 -13.24
C ARG A 302 -37.12 -13.23 -14.29
N LYS A 303 -38.40 -13.05 -13.98
CA LYS A 303 -39.42 -12.50 -14.91
C LYS A 303 -40.50 -11.72 -14.19
N GLY A 304 -40.91 -10.59 -14.79
CA GLY A 304 -42.08 -9.80 -14.38
C GLY A 304 -41.89 -8.97 -13.11
N GLY A 305 -41.76 -9.63 -11.96
CA GLY A 305 -41.70 -9.00 -10.64
C GLY A 305 -41.64 -10.02 -9.51
N SER A 306 -41.51 -9.56 -8.26
CA SER A 306 -41.51 -10.42 -7.07
C SER A 306 -42.86 -11.12 -6.90
N THR A 307 -42.82 -12.40 -6.55
CA THR A 307 -43.98 -13.22 -6.19
C THR A 307 -44.48 -12.88 -4.77
N GLY A 308 -43.63 -12.28 -3.94
CA GLY A 308 -43.92 -11.99 -2.54
C GLY A 308 -43.83 -13.22 -1.63
N ALA A 309 -43.33 -14.35 -2.13
CA ALA A 309 -43.22 -15.58 -1.36
C ALA A 309 -42.11 -15.48 -0.30
N LYS A 310 -42.41 -15.91 0.93
CA LYS A 310 -41.42 -16.19 1.97
C LYS A 310 -41.15 -17.70 1.99
N ILE A 311 -39.88 -18.10 1.90
CA ILE A 311 -39.44 -19.48 1.86
C ILE A 311 -38.61 -19.77 3.10
N ARG A 312 -39.08 -20.73 3.90
CA ARG A 312 -38.36 -21.22 5.08
C ARG A 312 -37.99 -22.68 4.91
N LEU A 313 -36.71 -23.01 5.10
CA LEU A 313 -36.23 -24.39 5.14
C LEU A 313 -36.17 -24.86 6.59
N GLU A 314 -37.00 -25.84 6.94
CA GLU A 314 -36.94 -26.46 8.27
C GLU A 314 -35.71 -27.34 8.44
N PRO A 315 -35.11 -27.39 9.64
CA PRO A 315 -33.99 -28.28 9.93
C PRO A 315 -34.34 -29.74 9.63
N PRO A 316 -33.51 -30.46 8.87
CA PRO A 316 -33.72 -31.88 8.61
C PRO A 316 -33.60 -32.70 9.89
N GLU A 317 -34.59 -33.55 10.15
CA GLU A 317 -34.60 -34.51 11.24
C GLU A 317 -34.31 -35.94 10.74
N HIS A 318 -33.61 -36.74 11.53
CA HIS A 318 -33.45 -38.20 11.35
C HIS A 318 -33.04 -38.65 9.92
N GLY A 319 -32.14 -37.93 9.25
CA GLY A 319 -31.64 -38.29 7.92
C GLY A 319 -32.53 -37.86 6.75
N SER A 320 -33.60 -37.10 7.01
CA SER A 320 -34.40 -36.43 5.95
C SER A 320 -33.64 -35.24 5.33
N LYS A 321 -34.19 -34.67 4.25
CA LYS A 321 -33.71 -33.41 3.64
C LYS A 321 -34.45 -32.17 4.15
N GLY A 322 -35.30 -32.32 5.17
CA GLY A 322 -36.13 -31.25 5.72
C GLY A 322 -37.36 -30.95 4.87
N ARG A 323 -38.07 -29.89 5.25
CA ARG A 323 -39.29 -29.42 4.57
C ARG A 323 -39.14 -27.94 4.19
N VAL A 324 -39.65 -27.58 3.02
CA VAL A 324 -39.75 -26.19 2.56
C VAL A 324 -41.16 -25.69 2.86
N LEU A 325 -41.26 -24.62 3.64
CA LEU A 325 -42.49 -23.89 3.85
C LEU A 325 -42.52 -22.68 2.93
N VAL A 326 -43.62 -22.54 2.20
CA VAL A 326 -43.91 -21.40 1.34
C VAL A 326 -45.04 -20.62 1.97
N SER A 327 -44.76 -19.39 2.38
CA SER A 327 -45.74 -18.46 2.93
C SER A 327 -46.02 -17.37 1.89
N LEU A 328 -47.28 -17.26 1.44
CA LEU A 328 -47.77 -16.28 0.47
C LEU A 328 -49.03 -15.61 1.06
N GLY A 329 -48.87 -14.40 1.61
CA GLY A 329 -49.94 -13.75 2.38
C GLY A 329 -50.25 -14.53 3.67
N GLU A 330 -51.51 -14.90 3.88
CA GLU A 330 -51.95 -15.74 5.02
C GLU A 330 -51.89 -17.25 4.74
N ASN A 331 -51.57 -17.65 3.50
CA ASN A 331 -51.50 -19.06 3.12
C ASN A 331 -50.07 -19.59 3.32
N GLU A 332 -49.96 -20.71 4.04
CA GLU A 332 -48.70 -21.43 4.21
C GLU A 332 -48.85 -22.88 3.76
N THR A 333 -47.90 -23.35 2.95
CA THR A 333 -47.87 -24.72 2.42
C THR A 333 -46.50 -25.34 2.61
N SER A 334 -46.45 -26.64 2.90
CA SER A 334 -45.20 -27.34 3.25
C SER A 334 -44.92 -28.49 2.28
N PHE A 335 -43.72 -28.52 1.71
CA PHE A 335 -43.25 -29.53 0.76
C PHE A 335 -42.06 -30.28 1.33
N ASP A 336 -42.08 -31.62 1.27
CA ASP A 336 -40.89 -32.42 1.60
C ASP A 336 -39.81 -32.23 0.52
N VAL A 337 -38.58 -31.92 0.94
CA VAL A 337 -37.50 -31.61 -0.01
C VAL A 337 -37.10 -32.84 -0.82
N ALA A 338 -37.05 -34.03 -0.22
CA ALA A 338 -36.60 -35.23 -0.91
C ALA A 338 -37.62 -35.71 -1.95
N GLU A 339 -38.91 -35.58 -1.67
CA GLU A 339 -39.99 -36.01 -2.58
C GLU A 339 -40.17 -35.07 -3.78
N ASN A 340 -39.84 -33.79 -3.62
CA ASN A 340 -40.14 -32.73 -4.59
C ASN A 340 -38.90 -32.11 -5.26
N LEU A 341 -37.68 -32.58 -4.94
CA LEU A 341 -36.45 -32.14 -5.60
C LEU A 341 -36.50 -32.39 -7.11
N GLY A 342 -36.30 -31.34 -7.90
CA GLY A 342 -36.33 -31.36 -9.37
C GLY A 342 -37.72 -31.49 -9.98
N ARG A 343 -38.80 -31.52 -9.19
CA ARG A 343 -40.19 -31.65 -9.67
C ARG A 343 -40.93 -30.32 -9.58
N GLU A 344 -41.83 -30.09 -10.53
CA GLU A 344 -42.77 -28.98 -10.48
C GLU A 344 -44.06 -29.43 -9.79
N VAL A 345 -44.43 -28.71 -8.74
CA VAL A 345 -45.58 -29.01 -7.88
C VAL A 345 -46.48 -27.79 -7.84
N LYS A 346 -47.79 -27.99 -7.97
CA LYS A 346 -48.75 -26.91 -7.82
C LYS A 346 -48.87 -26.51 -6.35
N ILE A 347 -48.88 -25.22 -6.07
CA ILE A 347 -49.16 -24.72 -4.72
C ILE A 347 -50.67 -24.67 -4.55
N ASP A 348 -51.20 -25.42 -3.57
CA ASP A 348 -52.64 -25.53 -3.37
C ASP A 348 -53.27 -24.15 -3.14
N ASN A 349 -54.41 -23.92 -3.80
CA ASN A 349 -55.20 -22.67 -3.72
C ASN A 349 -54.47 -21.39 -4.18
N LEU A 350 -53.33 -21.51 -4.87
CA LEU A 350 -52.56 -20.37 -5.39
C LEU A 350 -52.27 -20.52 -6.91
N PRO A 351 -52.11 -19.41 -7.66
CA PRO A 351 -51.84 -19.43 -9.10
C PRO A 351 -50.37 -19.74 -9.43
N PHE A 352 -49.63 -20.33 -8.49
CA PHE A 352 -48.19 -20.56 -8.57
C PHE A 352 -47.84 -22.05 -8.56
N THR A 353 -46.75 -22.38 -9.23
CA THR A 353 -46.04 -23.66 -9.12
C THR A 353 -44.72 -23.44 -8.41
N LEU A 354 -44.32 -24.43 -7.63
CA LEU A 354 -43.05 -24.51 -6.93
C LEU A 354 -42.18 -25.58 -7.58
N LYS A 355 -40.89 -25.25 -7.76
CA LYS A 355 -39.85 -26.19 -8.13
C LYS A 355 -38.68 -26.06 -7.18
N ILE A 356 -38.33 -27.13 -6.47
CA ILE A 356 -37.08 -27.19 -5.72
C ILE A 356 -35.97 -27.50 -6.73
N GLU A 357 -35.17 -26.51 -7.10
CA GLU A 357 -34.11 -26.67 -8.11
C GLU A 357 -32.96 -27.50 -7.56
N ASP A 358 -32.48 -27.14 -6.37
CA ASP A 358 -31.31 -27.76 -5.75
C ASP A 358 -31.39 -27.77 -4.22
N TYR A 359 -30.65 -28.69 -3.62
CA TYR A 359 -30.50 -28.83 -2.17
C TYR A 359 -29.05 -29.13 -1.80
N TRP A 360 -28.51 -28.38 -0.84
CA TRP A 360 -27.16 -28.54 -0.32
C TRP A 360 -27.20 -28.86 1.17
N PRO A 361 -26.90 -30.11 1.61
CA PRO A 361 -26.89 -30.46 3.04
C PRO A 361 -25.83 -29.71 3.87
N ASP A 362 -24.67 -29.41 3.28
CA ASP A 362 -23.59 -28.64 3.90
C ASP A 362 -23.17 -27.48 2.99
N PHE A 363 -24.07 -26.51 2.83
CA PHE A 363 -23.94 -25.40 1.90
C PHE A 363 -22.69 -24.56 2.15
N ARG A 364 -21.92 -24.35 1.09
CA ARG A 364 -20.85 -23.36 0.97
C ARG A 364 -20.80 -22.77 -0.44
N ILE A 365 -20.28 -21.55 -0.54
CA ILE A 365 -19.93 -20.94 -1.83
C ILE A 365 -18.45 -21.20 -2.08
N GLU A 366 -18.13 -21.89 -3.18
CA GLU A 366 -16.76 -22.14 -3.64
C GLU A 366 -16.63 -21.60 -5.06
N ASN A 367 -15.70 -20.66 -5.29
CA ASN A 367 -15.51 -19.98 -6.58
C ASN A 367 -16.80 -19.36 -7.17
N GLY A 368 -17.61 -18.72 -6.30
CA GLY A 368 -18.87 -18.08 -6.71
C GLY A 368 -20.02 -19.05 -7.04
N LYS A 369 -19.86 -20.36 -6.79
CA LYS A 369 -20.90 -21.36 -7.02
C LYS A 369 -21.31 -22.07 -5.73
N PRO A 370 -22.59 -22.41 -5.56
CA PRO A 370 -23.07 -23.17 -4.40
C PRO A 370 -22.62 -24.63 -4.49
N ARG A 371 -22.11 -25.20 -3.39
CA ARG A 371 -21.66 -26.59 -3.28
C ARG A 371 -21.91 -27.14 -1.88
N SER A 372 -22.04 -28.47 -1.77
CA SER A 372 -21.99 -29.16 -0.48
C SER A 372 -20.60 -29.67 -0.17
N VAL A 373 -20.09 -29.37 1.03
CA VAL A 373 -18.78 -29.88 1.49
C VAL A 373 -18.87 -31.32 1.96
N THR A 374 -19.97 -31.68 2.61
CA THR A 374 -20.26 -33.03 3.06
C THR A 374 -21.72 -33.37 2.76
N ASP A 375 -22.06 -34.66 2.80
CA ASP A 375 -23.45 -35.11 2.69
C ASP A 375 -24.23 -35.00 4.02
N GLN A 376 -23.56 -34.56 5.10
CA GLN A 376 -24.20 -34.34 6.38
C GLN A 376 -24.91 -32.98 6.40
N ALA A 377 -26.08 -32.93 7.03
CA ALA A 377 -26.92 -31.73 7.10
C ALA A 377 -26.39 -30.67 8.08
N ASN A 378 -25.13 -30.26 7.94
CA ASN A 378 -24.45 -29.32 8.84
C ASN A 378 -24.84 -27.86 8.57
N ASN A 379 -25.11 -27.51 7.32
CA ASN A 379 -25.54 -26.17 6.91
C ASN A 379 -26.53 -26.26 5.75
N PRO A 380 -27.76 -26.77 5.96
CA PRO A 380 -28.66 -27.04 4.86
C PRO A 380 -29.17 -25.76 4.18
N ALA A 381 -29.16 -25.75 2.85
CA ALA A 381 -29.76 -24.70 2.04
C ALA A 381 -30.49 -25.27 0.82
N VAL A 382 -31.43 -24.50 0.28
CA VAL A 382 -32.28 -24.91 -0.83
C VAL A 382 -32.48 -23.75 -1.80
N LEU A 383 -32.52 -24.06 -3.10
CA LEU A 383 -32.91 -23.13 -4.15
C LEU A 383 -34.31 -23.51 -4.65
N VAL A 384 -35.25 -22.59 -4.53
CA VAL A 384 -36.64 -22.79 -4.92
C VAL A 384 -37.01 -21.77 -5.99
N THR A 385 -37.65 -22.21 -7.07
CA THR A 385 -38.22 -21.31 -8.08
C THR A 385 -39.74 -21.37 -8.01
N ILE A 386 -40.36 -20.19 -7.94
CA ILE A 386 -41.81 -20.01 -7.96
C ILE A 386 -42.19 -19.32 -9.27
N SER A 387 -43.15 -19.90 -9.98
CA SER A 387 -43.62 -19.36 -11.27
C SER A 387 -45.14 -19.38 -11.37
N GLY A 388 -45.73 -18.39 -12.03
CA GLY A 388 -47.19 -18.33 -12.18
C GLY A 388 -47.65 -17.01 -12.81
N LYS A 389 -48.96 -16.86 -13.00
CA LYS A 389 -49.56 -15.59 -13.44
C LYS A 389 -50.19 -14.88 -12.25
N ALA A 390 -49.72 -13.68 -11.94
CA ALA A 390 -50.26 -12.86 -10.86
C ALA A 390 -49.85 -11.39 -11.03
N VAL A 391 -50.41 -10.51 -10.19
CA VAL A 391 -49.95 -9.12 -10.04
C VAL A 391 -48.68 -9.12 -9.16
N PRO A 392 -47.58 -8.44 -9.55
CA PRO A 392 -46.36 -8.38 -8.75
C PRO A 392 -46.61 -7.88 -7.32
N ALA A 393 -46.08 -8.59 -6.33
CA ALA A 393 -46.14 -8.21 -4.92
C ALA A 393 -44.86 -7.50 -4.47
N SER A 394 -44.94 -6.73 -3.37
CA SER A 394 -43.74 -6.20 -2.70
C SER A 394 -42.86 -7.35 -2.23
N ALA A 395 -41.55 -7.26 -2.46
CA ALA A 395 -40.60 -8.24 -1.95
C ALA A 395 -40.59 -8.24 -0.41
N PRO A 396 -40.52 -9.40 0.25
CA PRO A 396 -40.36 -9.47 1.70
C PRO A 396 -39.05 -8.79 2.12
N THR A 397 -39.01 -8.22 3.33
CA THR A 397 -37.82 -7.57 3.90
C THR A 397 -37.11 -8.50 4.88
N THR A 398 -35.78 -8.36 4.98
CA THR A 398 -34.95 -8.94 6.03
C THR A 398 -34.37 -7.84 6.91
N GLU A 399 -34.28 -8.07 8.22
CA GLU A 399 -33.60 -7.17 9.14
C GLU A 399 -32.09 -7.44 9.15
N ASN A 400 -31.29 -6.41 8.91
CA ASN A 400 -29.85 -6.43 9.10
C ASN A 400 -29.43 -5.35 10.12
N PRO A 401 -28.20 -5.38 10.66
CA PRO A 401 -27.69 -4.36 11.60
C PRO A 401 -27.72 -2.90 11.07
N HIS A 402 -28.02 -2.71 9.79
CA HIS A 402 -28.13 -1.42 9.10
C HIS A 402 -29.56 -1.06 8.66
N GLY A 403 -30.58 -1.84 9.02
CA GLY A 403 -32.01 -1.61 8.72
C GLY A 403 -32.68 -2.73 7.94
N GLU A 404 -33.97 -2.54 7.62
CA GLU A 404 -34.75 -3.45 6.75
C GLU A 404 -34.29 -3.33 5.29
N MET A 405 -33.95 -4.46 4.66
CA MET A 405 -33.59 -4.54 3.23
C MET A 405 -34.55 -5.49 2.52
N PRO A 406 -35.03 -5.17 1.30
CA PRO A 406 -35.75 -6.13 0.48
C PRO A 406 -34.91 -7.39 0.21
N THR A 407 -35.50 -8.58 0.37
CA THR A 407 -34.89 -9.89 0.08
C THR A 407 -34.43 -10.04 -1.38
N THR A 408 -34.97 -9.23 -2.30
CA THR A 408 -34.59 -9.17 -3.71
C THR A 408 -33.45 -8.18 -4.00
N SER A 409 -33.03 -7.42 -3.00
CA SER A 409 -31.92 -6.48 -3.08
C SER A 409 -30.65 -7.10 -2.49
N GLY A 410 -30.04 -8.02 -3.25
CA GLY A 410 -28.62 -8.27 -3.07
C GLY A 410 -27.82 -6.99 -3.32
N PRO A 411 -26.61 -6.81 -2.77
CA PRO A 411 -25.70 -5.77 -3.24
C PRO A 411 -25.62 -5.89 -4.77
N ALA A 412 -25.70 -4.76 -5.48
CA ALA A 412 -25.61 -4.74 -6.93
C ALA A 412 -24.41 -5.60 -7.32
N ALA A 413 -24.67 -6.73 -7.99
CA ALA A 413 -23.59 -7.52 -8.54
C ALA A 413 -22.73 -6.55 -9.37
N MET A 414 -21.42 -6.54 -9.13
CA MET A 414 -20.50 -5.94 -10.09
C MET A 414 -20.93 -6.49 -11.45
N PRO A 415 -21.26 -5.61 -12.43
CA PRO A 415 -21.68 -6.09 -13.73
C PRO A 415 -20.63 -7.11 -14.20
N PRO A 416 -21.04 -8.30 -14.67
CA PRO A 416 -20.10 -9.27 -15.18
C PRO A 416 -19.22 -8.55 -16.21
N THR A 417 -17.93 -8.84 -16.21
CA THR A 417 -16.95 -8.21 -17.10
C THR A 417 -17.49 -8.30 -18.53
N GLY A 418 -18.02 -7.19 -19.06
CA GLY A 418 -18.73 -7.15 -20.35
C GLY A 418 -20.22 -6.80 -20.36
N ALA A 419 -20.90 -6.54 -19.23
CA ALA A 419 -22.28 -6.01 -19.27
C ALA A 419 -22.28 -4.56 -19.79
N GLU A 420 -22.98 -4.33 -20.91
CA GLU A 420 -22.93 -3.06 -21.64
C GLU A 420 -23.32 -1.88 -20.75
N THR A 421 -22.39 -0.93 -20.60
CA THR A 421 -22.72 0.40 -20.10
C THR A 421 -23.74 1.04 -21.04
N PRO A 422 -24.96 1.37 -20.57
CA PRO A 422 -26.06 1.77 -21.46
C PRO A 422 -25.91 3.18 -22.04
N ASN A 423 -24.88 3.93 -21.65
CA ASN A 423 -24.43 5.16 -22.30
C ASN A 423 -23.04 4.91 -22.91
N ARG A 424 -22.97 4.75 -24.23
CA ARG A 424 -21.73 4.44 -24.95
C ARG A 424 -21.75 5.11 -26.32
N LEU A 425 -20.65 5.76 -26.68
CA LEU A 425 -20.42 6.30 -28.02
C LEU A 425 -19.18 5.62 -28.60
N THR A 426 -19.35 4.94 -29.72
CA THR A 426 -18.24 4.39 -30.49
C THR A 426 -18.06 5.24 -31.74
N LEU A 427 -16.90 5.87 -31.86
CA LEU A 427 -16.43 6.56 -33.05
C LEU A 427 -15.67 5.56 -33.92
N PHE A 428 -15.85 5.67 -35.23
CA PHE A 428 -15.17 4.86 -36.23
C PHE A 428 -14.49 5.78 -37.21
N VAL A 429 -13.20 5.54 -37.46
CA VAL A 429 -12.39 6.29 -38.41
C VAL A 429 -12.00 5.37 -39.57
N ALA A 430 -12.43 5.74 -40.77
CA ALA A 430 -12.15 4.99 -41.99
C ALA A 430 -10.81 5.40 -42.62
N ASP A 431 -10.30 4.58 -43.54
CA ASP A 431 -9.03 4.82 -44.25
C ASP A 431 -9.02 6.14 -45.04
N ASP A 432 -10.19 6.61 -45.49
CA ASP A 432 -10.37 7.89 -46.18
C ASP A 432 -10.47 9.10 -45.23
N GLY A 433 -10.33 8.88 -43.92
CA GLY A 433 -10.45 9.88 -42.86
C GLY A 433 -11.89 10.23 -42.49
N ALA A 434 -12.90 9.59 -43.09
CA ALA A 434 -14.29 9.82 -42.73
C ALA A 434 -14.59 9.27 -41.33
N ILE A 435 -15.33 10.05 -40.53
CA ILE A 435 -15.76 9.63 -39.19
C ILE A 435 -17.23 9.27 -39.18
N THR A 436 -17.51 8.07 -38.66
CA THR A 436 -18.86 7.58 -38.39
C THR A 436 -19.00 7.26 -36.90
N TYR A 437 -20.24 7.14 -36.42
CA TYR A 437 -20.50 6.84 -35.02
C TYR A 437 -21.63 5.83 -34.82
N GLN A 438 -21.59 5.16 -33.67
CA GLN A 438 -22.71 4.46 -33.05
C GLN A 438 -22.86 4.96 -31.61
N LEU A 439 -24.01 5.53 -31.31
CA LEU A 439 -24.36 6.07 -30.00
C LEU A 439 -25.48 5.24 -29.38
N ALA A 440 -25.26 4.75 -28.17
CA ALA A 440 -26.27 4.22 -27.29
C ALA A 440 -26.47 5.18 -26.10
N SER A 441 -27.72 5.54 -25.85
CA SER A 441 -28.13 6.37 -24.71
C SER A 441 -29.34 5.75 -24.03
N ARG A 442 -29.32 5.73 -22.69
CA ARG A 442 -30.49 5.35 -21.88
C ARG A 442 -31.75 6.14 -22.24
N LYS A 443 -31.60 7.43 -22.53
CA LYS A 443 -32.72 8.36 -22.75
C LYS A 443 -33.11 8.47 -24.23
N ALA A 444 -32.12 8.46 -25.13
CA ALA A 444 -32.32 8.72 -26.55
C ALA A 444 -32.32 7.47 -27.44
N GLY A 445 -32.04 6.27 -26.88
CA GLY A 445 -31.97 5.02 -27.64
C GLY A 445 -30.65 4.87 -28.40
N LYS A 446 -30.67 4.10 -29.48
CA LYS A 446 -29.51 3.87 -30.36
C LYS A 446 -29.59 4.77 -31.59
N SER A 447 -28.48 5.36 -32.01
CA SER A 447 -28.37 6.11 -33.27
C SER A 447 -26.99 5.89 -33.91
N SER A 448 -26.90 6.07 -35.22
CA SER A 448 -25.64 6.01 -35.96
C SER A 448 -25.66 6.98 -37.13
N GLY A 449 -24.48 7.39 -37.59
CA GLY A 449 -24.36 8.37 -38.67
C GLY A 449 -22.93 8.78 -38.97
N LYS A 450 -22.78 9.82 -39.79
CA LYS A 450 -21.51 10.50 -40.08
C LYS A 450 -21.34 11.72 -39.17
N ILE A 451 -20.11 12.02 -38.78
CA ILE A 451 -19.76 13.25 -38.04
C ILE A 451 -18.91 14.13 -38.95
N ASP A 452 -19.30 15.40 -39.06
CA ASP A 452 -18.49 16.40 -39.73
C ASP A 452 -17.37 16.90 -38.80
N ILE A 453 -16.16 17.01 -39.34
CA ILE A 453 -14.94 17.43 -38.61
C ILE A 453 -14.87 18.97 -38.45
N ASN A 454 -15.91 19.70 -38.85
CA ASN A 454 -15.90 21.16 -38.87
C ASN A 454 -16.30 21.72 -37.48
N PRO A 455 -15.44 22.48 -36.78
CA PRO A 455 -15.77 23.04 -35.46
C PRO A 455 -16.99 23.98 -35.47
N ALA A 456 -17.36 24.52 -36.65
CA ALA A 456 -18.53 25.37 -36.85
C ALA A 456 -19.87 24.59 -36.94
N THR A 457 -19.87 23.26 -37.07
CA THR A 457 -21.12 22.48 -37.06
C THR A 457 -21.69 22.33 -35.65
N ALA A 458 -23.00 22.07 -35.59
CA ALA A 458 -23.67 21.73 -34.35
C ALA A 458 -23.08 20.42 -33.79
N GLY A 459 -22.79 20.38 -32.49
CA GLY A 459 -22.23 19.19 -31.86
C GLY A 459 -23.23 18.03 -31.85
N LEU A 460 -22.74 16.80 -31.88
CA LEU A 460 -23.54 15.59 -31.76
C LEU A 460 -24.17 15.54 -30.36
N PRO A 461 -25.52 15.62 -30.23
CA PRO A 461 -26.17 15.46 -28.94
C PRO A 461 -26.06 14.00 -28.49
N THR A 462 -25.40 13.75 -27.36
CA THR A 462 -25.17 12.38 -26.88
C THR A 462 -26.39 11.76 -26.21
N GLY A 463 -27.37 12.59 -25.81
CA GLY A 463 -28.50 12.16 -25.00
C GLY A 463 -28.09 11.74 -23.57
N TRP A 464 -26.85 11.99 -23.16
CA TRP A 464 -26.38 11.91 -21.79
C TRP A 464 -26.50 13.31 -21.19
N ALA A 465 -27.59 13.58 -20.46
CA ALA A 465 -27.92 14.95 -20.04
C ALA A 465 -27.93 15.94 -21.23
N ASP A 466 -27.17 17.04 -21.17
CA ASP A 466 -27.01 18.07 -22.20
C ASP A 466 -25.63 18.06 -22.87
N TRP A 467 -24.86 16.97 -22.74
CA TRP A 467 -23.55 16.84 -23.35
C TRP A 467 -23.62 16.83 -24.88
N GLN A 468 -22.76 17.63 -25.52
CA GLN A 468 -22.57 17.67 -26.96
C GLN A 468 -21.12 17.38 -27.32
N LEU A 469 -20.90 16.44 -28.25
CA LEU A 469 -19.57 16.07 -28.72
C LEU A 469 -19.26 16.74 -30.07
N LYS A 470 -18.03 17.21 -30.23
CA LYS A 470 -17.45 17.73 -31.48
C LYS A 470 -16.11 17.06 -31.73
N ILE A 471 -15.78 16.92 -33.01
CA ILE A 471 -14.46 16.48 -33.45
C ILE A 471 -13.83 17.66 -34.18
N ASP A 472 -12.64 18.05 -33.76
CA ASP A 472 -11.92 19.21 -34.29
C ASP A 472 -10.60 18.83 -34.99
N LYS A 473 -10.00 17.68 -34.67
CA LYS A 473 -8.82 17.15 -35.38
C LYS A 473 -8.87 15.65 -35.58
N VAL A 474 -8.32 15.22 -36.71
CA VAL A 474 -8.14 13.82 -37.09
C VAL A 474 -6.74 13.66 -37.68
N LEU A 475 -6.01 12.66 -37.23
CA LEU A 475 -4.72 12.24 -37.76
C LEU A 475 -4.90 10.83 -38.32
N PRO A 476 -4.90 10.62 -39.66
CA PRO A 476 -5.07 9.29 -40.24
C PRO A 476 -3.96 8.30 -39.85
N HIS A 477 -2.75 8.83 -39.64
CA HIS A 477 -1.55 8.10 -39.29
C HIS A 477 -0.88 8.82 -38.14
N ALA A 478 -0.92 8.24 -36.94
CA ALA A 478 -0.30 8.82 -35.75
C ALA A 478 0.49 7.79 -34.95
N GLU A 479 1.58 8.27 -34.36
CA GLU A 479 2.32 7.59 -33.32
C GLU A 479 1.82 8.07 -31.95
N ALA A 480 1.56 7.15 -31.03
CA ALA A 480 1.24 7.50 -29.66
C ALA A 480 2.45 8.17 -29.01
N GLN A 481 2.29 9.41 -28.59
CA GLN A 481 3.29 10.11 -27.79
C GLN A 481 2.59 10.67 -26.55
N THR A 482 3.20 10.49 -25.39
CA THR A 482 2.67 10.93 -24.10
C THR A 482 3.52 12.07 -23.57
N ASP A 483 2.88 13.20 -23.31
CA ASP A 483 3.49 14.34 -22.64
C ASP A 483 3.05 14.39 -21.19
N PHE A 484 3.99 14.71 -20.30
CA PHE A 484 3.71 14.82 -18.86
C PHE A 484 3.61 16.28 -18.46
N THR A 485 2.55 16.61 -17.71
CA THR A 485 2.35 17.95 -17.17
C THR A 485 2.18 17.90 -15.66
N PRO A 486 2.82 18.79 -14.89
CA PRO A 486 2.66 18.84 -13.45
C PRO A 486 1.21 19.18 -13.07
N VAL A 487 0.68 18.48 -12.07
CA VAL A 487 -0.64 18.72 -11.49
C VAL A 487 -0.46 19.31 -10.10
N ASN A 488 -1.24 20.33 -9.76
CA ASN A 488 -1.21 20.87 -8.42
C ASN A 488 -1.82 19.86 -7.44
N ALA A 489 -1.10 19.55 -6.35
CA ALA A 489 -1.48 18.53 -5.37
C ALA A 489 -2.88 18.76 -4.76
N GLU A 490 -3.30 20.02 -4.63
CA GLU A 490 -4.62 20.41 -4.11
C GLU A 490 -5.78 20.04 -5.07
N ASN A 491 -5.49 19.85 -6.35
CA ASN A 491 -6.47 19.55 -7.40
C ASN A 491 -6.50 18.05 -7.78
N ILE A 492 -5.71 17.20 -7.11
CA ILE A 492 -5.70 15.76 -7.39
C ILE A 492 -6.96 15.16 -6.74
N PRO A 493 -7.88 14.55 -7.51
CA PRO A 493 -8.98 13.80 -6.92
C PRO A 493 -8.40 12.72 -6.00
N SER A 494 -8.97 12.51 -4.80
CA SER A 494 -8.46 11.55 -3.81
C SER A 494 -8.32 10.09 -4.31
N ALA A 495 -8.83 9.78 -5.50
CA ALA A 495 -8.74 8.47 -6.15
C ALA A 495 -7.69 8.40 -7.29
N ALA A 496 -7.03 9.49 -7.67
CA ALA A 496 -6.07 9.50 -8.76
C ALA A 496 -4.65 9.19 -8.26
N ASP A 497 -4.17 7.98 -8.53
CA ASP A 497 -2.78 7.57 -8.26
C ASP A 497 -1.85 8.08 -9.38
N LEU A 498 -1.45 9.35 -9.30
CA LEU A 498 -0.57 9.99 -10.27
C LEU A 498 0.91 9.83 -9.86
N PRO A 499 1.81 9.46 -10.79
CA PRO A 499 3.23 9.37 -10.49
C PRO A 499 3.83 10.77 -10.28
N ASP A 500 4.91 10.85 -9.51
CA ASP A 500 5.78 12.02 -9.48
C ASP A 500 6.63 12.11 -10.76
N GLY A 501 7.21 13.27 -11.03
CA GLY A 501 7.97 13.50 -12.26
C GLY A 501 9.10 14.52 -12.11
N LEU A 502 10.02 14.46 -13.08
CA LEU A 502 11.17 15.36 -13.19
C LEU A 502 11.19 16.05 -14.54
N ARG A 503 11.44 17.35 -14.54
CA ARG A 503 11.78 18.07 -15.76
C ARG A 503 13.29 18.06 -15.93
N VAL A 504 13.76 17.39 -16.98
CA VAL A 504 15.17 17.34 -17.34
C VAL A 504 15.48 18.35 -18.43
N ARG A 505 16.68 18.94 -18.38
CA ARG A 505 17.21 19.84 -19.41
C ARG A 505 18.50 19.25 -19.96
N LEU A 506 18.55 19.12 -21.28
CA LEU A 506 19.76 18.74 -22.02
C LEU A 506 20.20 19.90 -22.91
N GLU A 507 21.45 20.31 -22.77
CA GLU A 507 22.06 21.35 -23.60
C GLU A 507 23.21 20.78 -24.42
N GLN A 508 23.11 20.85 -25.75
CA GLN A 508 24.14 20.33 -26.65
C GLN A 508 24.20 21.19 -27.92
N ASN A 509 25.39 21.61 -28.35
CA ASN A 509 25.61 22.38 -29.58
C ASN A 509 24.75 23.66 -29.69
N GLY A 510 24.50 24.34 -28.56
CA GLY A 510 23.64 25.53 -28.50
C GLY A 510 22.14 25.26 -28.56
N ARG A 511 21.72 23.99 -28.65
CA ARG A 511 20.32 23.56 -28.55
C ARG A 511 20.02 23.13 -27.11
N THR A 512 18.95 23.67 -26.56
CA THR A 512 18.40 23.28 -25.25
C THR A 512 17.09 22.54 -25.47
N ILE A 513 16.96 21.35 -24.86
CA ILE A 513 15.73 20.56 -24.86
C ILE A 513 15.34 20.33 -23.40
N GLU A 514 14.08 20.62 -23.07
CA GLU A 514 13.50 20.30 -21.78
C GLU A 514 12.34 19.34 -21.93
N GLN A 515 12.26 18.33 -21.07
CA GLN A 515 11.20 17.34 -21.12
C GLN A 515 10.86 16.83 -19.72
N TRP A 516 9.57 16.61 -19.48
CA TRP A 516 9.11 15.92 -18.28
C TRP A 516 9.26 14.41 -18.43
N VAL A 517 9.72 13.76 -17.36
CA VAL A 517 9.91 12.32 -17.23
C VAL A 517 9.17 11.87 -15.97
N ALA A 518 8.06 11.16 -16.15
CA ALA A 518 7.30 10.59 -15.05
C ALA A 518 8.00 9.36 -14.45
N ALA A 519 7.74 9.09 -13.17
CA ALA A 519 8.24 7.88 -12.53
C ALA A 519 7.62 6.63 -13.19
N GLY A 520 8.47 5.65 -13.50
CA GLY A 520 8.10 4.44 -14.25
C GLY A 520 8.28 4.58 -15.77
N TRP A 521 8.52 5.80 -16.28
CA TRP A 521 8.62 6.06 -17.72
C TRP A 521 10.06 6.25 -18.18
N GLN A 522 10.27 5.99 -19.47
CA GLN A 522 11.50 6.26 -20.18
C GLN A 522 11.19 7.14 -21.40
N VAL A 523 11.94 8.23 -21.54
CA VAL A 523 11.85 9.15 -22.67
C VAL A 523 13.14 9.11 -23.49
N THR A 524 13.03 9.44 -24.76
CA THR A 524 14.16 9.51 -25.68
C THR A 524 14.33 10.96 -26.13
N ILE A 525 15.49 11.54 -25.84
CA ILE A 525 15.79 12.94 -26.14
C ILE A 525 16.76 12.98 -27.34
N PRO A 526 16.45 13.75 -28.40
CA PRO A 526 17.26 13.78 -29.62
C PRO A 526 18.55 14.56 -29.38
N THR A 527 19.61 13.85 -29.00
CA THR A 527 21.00 14.30 -28.91
C THR A 527 21.82 13.72 -30.06
N THR A 528 23.02 14.27 -30.27
CA THR A 528 23.98 13.80 -31.29
C THR A 528 25.18 13.10 -30.64
N PRO A 529 25.79 12.07 -31.26
CA PRO A 529 25.42 11.44 -32.53
C PRO A 529 24.17 10.54 -32.45
N ASN A 530 23.87 9.96 -31.28
CA ASN A 530 22.69 9.12 -31.05
C ASN A 530 21.83 9.71 -29.94
N PRO A 531 20.51 9.45 -29.93
CA PRO A 531 19.62 9.98 -28.90
C PRO A 531 19.93 9.41 -27.51
N THR A 532 19.78 10.26 -26.50
CA THR A 532 19.96 9.91 -25.08
C THR A 532 18.63 9.43 -24.52
N MET A 533 18.62 8.26 -23.88
CA MET A 533 17.44 7.70 -23.23
C MET A 533 17.49 7.99 -21.73
N ILE A 534 16.40 8.52 -21.18
CA ILE A 534 16.30 8.91 -19.78
C ILE A 534 15.10 8.25 -19.15
N ALA A 535 15.31 7.52 -18.06
CA ALA A 535 14.26 6.89 -17.29
C ALA A 535 14.25 7.38 -15.84
N TYR A 536 13.08 7.67 -15.29
CA TYR A 536 12.91 8.05 -13.89
C TYR A 536 12.09 6.99 -13.16
N GLY A 537 12.49 6.63 -11.94
CA GLY A 537 11.72 5.67 -11.15
C GLY A 537 12.48 5.15 -9.95
N TRP A 538 12.10 3.95 -9.50
CA TRP A 538 12.78 3.26 -8.41
C TRP A 538 14.16 2.75 -8.84
N LYS A 539 15.12 2.86 -7.93
CA LYS A 539 16.46 2.30 -8.10
C LYS A 539 16.36 0.77 -8.17
N ILE A 540 17.01 0.20 -9.17
CA ILE A 540 17.09 -1.25 -9.35
C ILE A 540 18.48 -1.72 -8.94
N VAL A 541 18.52 -2.69 -8.04
CA VAL A 541 19.77 -3.32 -7.57
C VAL A 541 19.74 -4.80 -7.99
N PRO A 542 20.78 -5.31 -8.68
CA PRO A 542 20.87 -6.73 -8.97
C PRO A 542 21.18 -7.53 -7.70
N LEU A 543 20.47 -8.63 -7.52
CA LEU A 543 20.74 -9.61 -6.46
C LEU A 543 21.63 -10.75 -6.97
N PRO A 544 22.41 -11.37 -6.08
CA PRO A 544 23.13 -12.61 -6.38
C PRO A 544 22.22 -13.84 -6.42
N ILE A 545 20.91 -13.64 -6.21
CA ILE A 545 19.87 -14.67 -6.29
C ILE A 545 18.79 -14.23 -7.29
N GLY A 546 18.27 -15.19 -8.06
CA GLY A 546 17.11 -15.03 -8.94
C GLY A 546 15.87 -15.70 -8.33
N LEU A 547 14.72 -15.05 -8.45
CA LEU A 547 13.43 -15.51 -7.96
C LEU A 547 12.48 -15.77 -9.13
N GLU A 548 11.75 -16.87 -9.05
CA GLU A 548 10.71 -17.29 -10.01
C GLU A 548 9.42 -17.59 -9.24
N LEU A 549 8.29 -17.10 -9.73
CA LEU A 549 6.98 -17.42 -9.18
C LEU A 549 6.46 -18.71 -9.83
N LEU A 550 6.36 -19.77 -9.02
CA LEU A 550 5.81 -21.05 -9.46
C LEU A 550 4.28 -21.06 -9.36
N ASP A 551 3.75 -20.49 -8.26
CA ASP A 551 2.32 -20.46 -8.01
C ASP A 551 1.93 -19.35 -7.04
N PHE A 552 0.73 -18.80 -7.20
CA PHE A 552 0.15 -17.81 -6.31
C PHE A 552 -1.28 -18.21 -5.94
N GLU A 553 -1.57 -18.26 -4.64
CA GLU A 553 -2.84 -18.71 -4.11
C GLU A 553 -3.46 -17.61 -3.25
N VAL A 554 -4.73 -17.26 -3.52
CA VAL A 554 -5.53 -16.36 -2.68
C VAL A 554 -6.68 -17.15 -2.06
N LYS A 555 -6.56 -17.45 -0.77
CA LYS A 555 -7.68 -17.98 0.02
C LYS A 555 -8.63 -16.84 0.35
N ARG A 556 -9.93 -17.02 0.12
CA ARG A 556 -10.98 -16.02 0.42
C ARG A 556 -11.76 -16.38 1.68
N ASN A 557 -12.38 -15.38 2.31
CA ASN A 557 -13.30 -15.59 3.41
C ASN A 557 -14.57 -16.28 2.88
N GLU A 558 -15.17 -17.12 3.71
CA GLU A 558 -16.40 -17.82 3.33
C GLU A 558 -17.52 -16.80 3.08
N GLY A 559 -18.22 -16.92 1.94
CA GLY A 559 -19.33 -16.01 1.59
C GLY A 559 -18.91 -14.61 1.14
N SER A 560 -17.61 -14.33 0.98
CA SER A 560 -17.11 -13.02 0.55
C SER A 560 -15.95 -13.15 -0.42
N ASP A 561 -15.79 -12.16 -1.30
CA ASP A 561 -14.61 -12.02 -2.16
C ASP A 561 -13.39 -11.44 -1.44
N THR A 562 -13.51 -11.16 -0.14
CA THR A 562 -12.39 -10.66 0.67
C THR A 562 -11.32 -11.74 0.86
N PRO A 563 -10.04 -11.42 0.64
CA PRO A 563 -8.94 -12.37 0.83
C PRO A 563 -8.72 -12.67 2.32
N ALA A 564 -8.73 -13.95 2.68
CA ALA A 564 -8.38 -14.47 4.01
C ALA A 564 -6.87 -14.70 4.17
N SER A 565 -6.19 -15.14 3.10
CA SER A 565 -4.74 -15.28 3.07
C SER A 565 -4.22 -15.29 1.63
N PHE A 566 -3.00 -14.82 1.43
CA PHE A 566 -2.29 -14.88 0.15
C PHE A 566 -0.94 -15.58 0.35
N LYS A 567 -0.58 -16.47 -0.58
CA LYS A 567 0.60 -17.32 -0.51
C LYS A 567 1.28 -17.36 -1.86
N SER A 568 2.59 -17.14 -1.87
CA SER A 568 3.42 -17.30 -3.06
C SER A 568 4.33 -18.50 -2.90
N THR A 569 4.38 -19.35 -3.91
CA THR A 569 5.34 -20.44 -4.02
C THR A 569 6.42 -20.03 -5.01
N LEU A 570 7.67 -20.01 -4.53
CA LEU A 570 8.81 -19.41 -5.20
C LEU A 570 9.91 -20.44 -5.40
N ARG A 571 10.62 -20.33 -6.53
CA ARG A 571 11.94 -20.93 -6.71
C ARG A 571 12.99 -19.85 -6.61
N VAL A 572 14.01 -20.07 -5.79
CA VAL A 572 15.19 -19.21 -5.66
C VAL A 572 16.36 -19.95 -6.27
N THR A 573 17.15 -19.26 -7.09
CA THR A 573 18.38 -19.76 -7.71
C THR A 573 19.54 -18.83 -7.38
N SER A 574 20.73 -19.36 -7.09
CA SER A 574 21.94 -18.55 -6.88
C SER A 574 22.84 -18.58 -8.11
N ALA A 575 23.72 -17.58 -8.23
CA ALA A 575 24.76 -17.57 -9.28
C ALA A 575 25.71 -18.79 -9.22
N GLU A 576 25.83 -19.43 -8.06
CA GLU A 576 26.65 -20.61 -7.81
C GLU A 576 25.92 -21.93 -8.17
N GLY A 577 24.68 -21.85 -8.68
CA GLY A 577 23.87 -22.99 -9.11
C GLY A 577 23.03 -23.64 -8.01
N ALA A 578 23.03 -23.08 -6.79
CA ALA A 578 22.16 -23.58 -5.72
C ALA A 578 20.70 -23.16 -6.02
N SER A 579 19.76 -24.08 -5.83
CA SER A 579 18.34 -23.82 -6.05
C SER A 579 17.51 -24.36 -4.88
N ALA A 580 16.48 -23.62 -4.50
CA ALA A 580 15.52 -24.04 -3.49
C ALA A 580 14.10 -23.59 -3.86
N THR A 581 13.12 -24.43 -3.57
CA THR A 581 11.70 -24.09 -3.69
C THR A 581 11.10 -23.95 -2.30
N GLY A 582 10.32 -22.91 -2.08
CA GLY A 582 9.61 -22.68 -0.82
C GLY A 582 8.42 -21.76 -1.01
N SER A 583 7.65 -21.55 0.04
CA SER A 583 6.49 -20.65 0.00
C SER A 583 6.62 -19.56 1.06
N CYS A 584 6.12 -18.38 0.76
CA CYS A 584 5.97 -17.27 1.71
C CYS A 584 4.51 -16.82 1.78
N TRP A 585 4.04 -16.53 2.99
CA TRP A 585 2.69 -16.02 3.28
C TRP A 585 2.72 -15.13 4.53
N MET A 586 1.54 -14.69 4.99
CA MET A 586 1.41 -13.76 6.11
C MET A 586 2.20 -14.22 7.34
N ASN A 587 3.16 -13.41 7.79
CA ASN A 587 4.08 -13.66 8.92
C ASN A 587 4.98 -14.90 8.77
N HIS A 588 5.06 -15.50 7.59
CA HIS A 588 5.86 -16.69 7.32
C HIS A 588 6.76 -16.47 6.10
N PRO A 589 7.98 -15.94 6.32
CA PRO A 589 8.93 -15.69 5.24
C PRO A 589 9.61 -16.97 4.77
N PHE A 590 9.90 -17.05 3.47
CA PHE A 590 10.81 -18.03 2.90
C PHE A 590 12.26 -17.54 3.05
N SER A 591 13.18 -18.42 3.45
CA SER A 591 14.57 -18.06 3.74
C SER A 591 15.55 -18.79 2.83
N PHE A 592 16.45 -18.05 2.19
CA PHE A 592 17.50 -18.63 1.34
C PHE A 592 18.83 -17.85 1.46
N PRO A 593 19.99 -18.51 1.63
CA PRO A 593 20.14 -19.92 1.99
C PRO A 593 19.53 -20.22 3.36
N GLY A 594 18.93 -21.41 3.52
CA GLY A 594 18.17 -21.79 4.73
C GLY A 594 19.00 -22.32 5.90
N SER A 595 20.33 -22.40 5.78
CA SER A 595 21.17 -22.94 6.86
C SER A 595 21.21 -22.01 8.08
N ALA A 596 21.28 -22.59 9.28
CA ALA A 596 21.33 -21.84 10.52
C ALA A 596 22.49 -20.82 10.57
N LEU A 597 23.67 -21.20 10.07
CA LEU A 597 24.84 -20.32 10.06
C LEU A 597 24.60 -19.02 9.27
N HIS A 598 23.98 -19.13 8.09
CA HIS A 598 23.65 -17.95 7.26
C HIS A 598 22.60 -17.07 7.94
N THR A 599 21.60 -17.67 8.59
CA THR A 599 20.57 -16.93 9.32
C THR A 599 21.18 -16.16 10.49
N TRP A 600 22.02 -16.82 11.30
CA TRP A 600 22.67 -16.18 12.46
C TRP A 600 23.63 -15.09 12.03
N THR A 601 24.44 -15.31 11.00
CA THR A 601 25.37 -14.29 10.45
C THR A 601 24.67 -13.19 9.64
N GLY A 602 23.36 -13.30 9.43
CA GLY A 602 22.59 -12.27 8.71
C GLY A 602 22.77 -12.28 7.19
N GLN A 603 23.31 -13.36 6.63
CA GLN A 603 23.54 -13.52 5.20
C GLN A 603 22.34 -14.10 4.45
N THR A 604 21.36 -14.66 5.16
CA THR A 604 20.12 -15.18 4.59
C THR A 604 19.23 -14.06 4.05
N TYR A 605 18.73 -14.24 2.84
CA TYR A 605 17.63 -13.46 2.28
C TYR A 605 16.32 -14.00 2.82
N LYS A 606 15.58 -13.15 3.53
CA LYS A 606 14.21 -13.40 3.97
C LYS A 606 13.27 -12.81 2.94
N ILE A 607 12.40 -13.65 2.39
CA ILE A 607 11.46 -13.33 1.33
C ILE A 607 10.06 -13.40 1.94
N SER A 608 9.40 -12.26 2.03
CA SER A 608 8.07 -12.13 2.61
C SER A 608 7.06 -11.76 1.54
N GLN A 609 5.83 -12.21 1.68
CA GLN A 609 4.76 -11.79 0.79
C GLN A 609 4.37 -10.34 1.09
N ALA A 610 4.35 -9.47 0.07
CA ALA A 610 4.16 -8.03 0.25
C ALA A 610 2.83 -7.53 -0.32
N SER A 611 2.53 -7.83 -1.58
CA SER A 611 1.29 -7.43 -2.25
C SER A 611 0.99 -8.31 -3.46
N TRP A 612 -0.16 -8.11 -4.10
CA TRP A 612 -0.61 -8.87 -5.27
C TRP A 612 -1.59 -8.04 -6.09
N ASN A 613 -1.90 -8.48 -7.31
CA ASN A 613 -2.84 -7.79 -8.19
C ASN A 613 -4.23 -8.48 -8.18
N PRO A 614 -5.30 -7.82 -7.67
CA PRO A 614 -6.67 -8.31 -7.71
C PRO A 614 -7.18 -8.75 -9.08
N GLU A 615 -6.71 -8.11 -10.14
CA GLU A 615 -7.13 -8.35 -11.52
C GLU A 615 -6.26 -9.40 -12.22
N ASN A 616 -5.11 -9.73 -11.65
CA ASN A 616 -4.16 -10.69 -12.21
C ASN A 616 -3.59 -11.63 -11.14
N LEU A 617 -4.19 -12.80 -11.01
CA LEU A 617 -3.76 -13.85 -10.07
C LEU A 617 -2.45 -14.54 -10.48
N ASP A 618 -1.93 -14.27 -11.67
CA ASP A 618 -0.59 -14.73 -12.06
C ASP A 618 0.51 -13.77 -11.59
N GLN A 619 0.18 -12.68 -10.89
CA GLN A 619 1.11 -11.68 -10.41
C GLN A 619 1.19 -11.64 -8.87
N SER A 620 2.42 -11.66 -8.35
CA SER A 620 2.69 -11.49 -6.92
C SER A 620 3.91 -10.62 -6.67
N THR A 621 3.86 -9.79 -5.63
CA THR A 621 4.99 -8.96 -5.20
C THR A 621 5.49 -9.43 -3.84
N VAL A 622 6.80 -9.68 -3.77
CA VAL A 622 7.51 -10.15 -2.58
C VAL A 622 8.49 -9.09 -2.09
N GLN A 623 8.67 -8.98 -0.78
CA GLN A 623 9.69 -8.16 -0.15
C GLN A 623 10.90 -9.05 0.19
N ILE A 624 12.10 -8.53 -0.07
CA ILE A 624 13.36 -9.20 0.26
C ILE A 624 14.10 -8.37 1.29
N LEU A 625 14.57 -9.05 2.36
CA LEU A 625 15.37 -8.46 3.43
C LEU A 625 16.62 -9.31 3.70
N ARG A 626 17.78 -8.67 3.78
CA ARG A 626 19.03 -9.26 4.30
C ARG A 626 19.69 -8.27 5.24
N ASP A 627 20.05 -8.73 6.43
CA ASP A 627 20.61 -7.89 7.50
C ASP A 627 21.91 -8.51 8.06
N PRO A 628 23.09 -8.14 7.54
CA PRO A 628 24.37 -8.69 8.03
C PRO A 628 24.71 -8.26 9.47
N GLY A 629 23.98 -7.29 10.03
CA GLY A 629 24.11 -6.87 11.41
C GLY A 629 23.39 -7.75 12.41
N TRP A 630 22.60 -8.72 11.94
CA TRP A 630 21.68 -9.53 12.74
C TRP A 630 22.35 -10.18 13.95
N LEU A 631 23.49 -10.86 13.76
CA LEU A 631 24.21 -11.56 14.83
C LEU A 631 24.55 -10.64 16.00
N LEU A 632 25.14 -9.48 15.68
CA LEU A 632 25.62 -8.52 16.65
C LEU A 632 24.46 -7.87 17.41
N LYS A 633 23.32 -7.63 16.76
CA LYS A 633 22.11 -7.14 17.43
C LYS A 633 21.62 -8.14 18.48
N TRP A 634 21.57 -9.43 18.15
CA TRP A 634 21.15 -10.47 19.09
C TRP A 634 22.14 -10.69 20.24
N ILE A 635 23.43 -10.78 19.94
CA ILE A 635 24.48 -10.90 20.96
C ILE A 635 24.49 -9.68 21.86
N GLY A 636 24.43 -8.47 21.27
CA GLY A 636 24.38 -7.21 22.01
C GLY A 636 23.18 -7.15 22.96
N SER A 637 21.98 -7.45 22.47
CA SER A 637 20.78 -7.52 23.30
C SER A 637 20.90 -8.54 24.44
N LEU A 638 21.42 -9.75 24.15
CA LEU A 638 21.64 -10.78 25.17
C LEU A 638 22.63 -10.30 26.25
N LEU A 639 23.73 -9.66 25.85
CA LEU A 639 24.70 -9.09 26.77
C LEU A 639 24.09 -7.98 27.63
N VAL A 640 23.25 -7.11 27.06
CA VAL A 640 22.53 -6.10 27.85
C VAL A 640 21.64 -6.76 28.91
N VAL A 641 20.86 -7.77 28.53
CA VAL A 641 19.99 -8.51 29.46
C VAL A 641 20.81 -9.18 30.57
N ILE A 642 21.88 -9.89 30.20
CA ILE A 642 22.77 -10.54 31.18
C ILE A 642 23.40 -9.51 32.10
N GLY A 643 23.98 -8.43 31.56
CA GLY A 643 24.66 -7.41 32.35
C GLY A 643 23.72 -6.72 33.34
N VAL A 644 22.51 -6.36 32.90
CA VAL A 644 21.46 -5.78 33.76
C VAL A 644 21.03 -6.80 34.83
N PHE A 645 20.78 -8.05 34.46
CA PHE A 645 20.44 -9.10 35.42
C PHE A 645 21.53 -9.28 36.47
N MET A 646 22.80 -9.36 36.06
CA MET A 646 23.93 -9.49 36.98
C MET A 646 24.02 -8.29 37.94
N MET A 647 23.79 -7.08 37.43
CA MET A 647 23.87 -5.86 38.23
C MET A 647 22.81 -5.81 39.33
N PHE A 648 21.57 -6.22 39.05
CA PHE A 648 20.45 -6.09 40.00
C PHE A 648 20.19 -7.34 40.85
N TYR A 649 20.49 -8.54 40.35
CA TYR A 649 20.07 -9.80 40.98
C TYR A 649 21.21 -10.63 41.59
N LEU A 650 22.47 -10.39 41.24
CA LEU A 650 23.61 -11.09 41.85
C LEU A 650 24.17 -10.29 43.04
N GLN A 651 24.09 -10.87 44.24
CA GLN A 651 24.52 -10.30 45.53
C GLN A 651 25.90 -9.61 45.57
N PRO A 652 26.98 -10.11 44.92
CA PRO A 652 28.28 -9.42 44.97
C PRO A 652 28.27 -8.04 44.28
N TYR A 653 27.27 -7.74 43.46
CA TYR A 653 27.12 -6.44 42.77
C TYR A 653 26.10 -5.52 43.45
N ARG A 654 25.18 -6.07 44.26
CA ARG A 654 24.06 -5.35 44.91
C ARG A 654 24.49 -4.55 46.16
N LYS A 655 25.48 -5.05 46.92
CA LYS A 655 25.98 -4.43 48.16
C LYS A 655 26.69 -3.08 47.95
N GLN A 656 26.88 -2.63 46.72
CA GLN A 656 27.56 -1.38 46.38
C GLN A 656 26.62 -0.27 45.88
N THR A 657 25.37 -0.60 45.51
CA THR A 657 24.33 0.41 45.20
C THR A 657 23.65 0.98 46.45
N GLU A 658 23.72 0.27 47.57
CA GLU A 658 23.41 0.80 48.90
C GLU A 658 24.67 1.52 49.39
N GLY A 659 24.72 2.85 49.23
CA GLY A 659 25.67 3.66 49.98
C GLY A 659 25.48 3.39 51.48
N GLU A 660 26.56 3.28 52.24
CA GLU A 660 26.47 3.17 53.70
C GLU A 660 25.53 4.27 54.25
N PRO A 661 24.60 3.93 55.17
CA PRO A 661 23.69 4.91 55.72
C PRO A 661 24.49 6.01 56.44
N ILE A 662 24.22 7.26 56.07
CA ILE A 662 24.73 8.45 56.74
C ILE A 662 24.07 8.49 58.13
N LEU A 663 24.68 7.86 59.12
CA LEU A 663 24.42 8.19 60.52
C LEU A 663 25.43 9.28 60.92
N PRO A 664 24.98 10.44 61.44
CA PRO A 664 25.89 11.46 61.92
C PRO A 664 26.60 10.95 63.17
N ILE A 665 27.91 10.74 63.07
CA ILE A 665 28.77 10.55 64.25
C ILE A 665 28.80 11.90 64.97
N ALA A 666 28.11 11.98 66.10
CA ALA A 666 28.25 13.11 67.01
C ALA A 666 29.69 13.14 67.55
N LYS A 667 30.41 14.21 67.21
CA LYS A 667 31.67 14.60 67.87
C LYS A 667 31.37 14.88 69.35
N VAL A 668 31.99 14.12 70.25
CA VAL A 668 32.20 14.59 71.63
C VAL A 668 33.56 15.30 71.64
N GLU A 669 33.50 16.62 71.73
CA GLU A 669 34.65 17.51 71.90
C GLU A 669 35.12 17.44 73.36
N GLU A 670 36.33 16.93 73.58
CA GLU A 670 37.04 17.05 74.84
C GLU A 670 37.78 18.40 74.85
N GLN A 671 37.16 19.42 75.44
CA GLN A 671 37.81 20.71 75.69
C GLN A 671 38.80 20.59 76.86
N THR A 672 40.08 20.47 76.54
CA THR A 672 41.17 20.75 77.49
C THR A 672 41.25 22.26 77.70
N ARG A 673 40.83 22.75 78.87
CA ARG A 673 41.11 24.11 79.34
C ARG A 673 42.18 24.05 80.43
N GLU A 674 43.41 24.38 80.07
CA GLU A 674 44.42 24.80 81.04
C GLU A 674 44.01 26.16 81.62
N THR A 675 43.92 26.26 82.93
CA THR A 675 44.04 27.53 83.64
C THR A 675 44.81 27.28 84.93
N SER A 676 46.02 27.83 84.99
CA SER A 676 46.96 27.73 86.09
C SER A 676 46.55 28.61 87.29
N LEU A 677 46.52 27.98 88.48
CA LEU A 677 46.95 28.43 89.82
C LEU A 677 46.58 29.85 90.33
N VAL A 678 45.97 29.94 91.53
CA VAL A 678 46.58 30.37 92.82
C VAL A 678 45.51 30.86 93.83
N SER A 679 45.65 30.41 95.09
CA SER A 679 45.14 30.94 96.39
C SER A 679 43.65 30.84 96.71
N ALA A 680 43.20 30.74 97.96
CA ALA A 680 43.72 30.35 99.28
C ALA A 680 42.53 30.57 100.27
N GLU A 681 42.53 29.88 101.41
CA GLU A 681 41.64 30.08 102.58
C GLU A 681 40.16 29.68 102.37
N ARG A 682 39.50 28.87 103.20
CA ARG A 682 39.64 28.51 104.61
C ARG A 682 39.11 27.09 104.85
#